data_AF-A0A942FS06-F1
#
_entry.id   AF-A0A942FS06-F1
#
_cell.length_a   1.000
_cell.length_b   1.000
_cell.length_c   1.000
_cell.angle_alpha   90.00
_cell.angle_beta   90.00
_cell.angle_gamma   90.00
#
_symmetry.space_group_name_H-M   'P 1'
#
loop_
_entity.id
_entity.type
_entity.pdbx_description
1 polymer ?
#
loop_
_entity_poly.entity_id
_entity_poly.type
_entity_poly.pdbx_seq_one_letter_code
_entity_poly.pdbx_strand_id
1 'polypeptide(L)'
;MRTLLISLGLLLLWPLGWAQGITSVAVYPFSGPDVILGTAVADRVAEGLVDDALVIGVFPTPVLVPPLVAEEGFFNPLAFLNERFEVAGFDGAAMVRETLGVDIALTGSVTLTGERLRLDLYLATPERVTRYILRAPQGEPGRLAVQVLGILNREFDLPVDTDSTTIDLLTAYGDYVQALALLSGGFTAEALARLTQAVAAEEAEAHWQELLGHLQAWLAGGEVADPLLWAALELTRSPLDNPRAIAAFQALAAETEWPLAQLWVATLRASINDHPGARAAFEQAARYPYGLAARAVYRAVNRVESAHQDLTELVEIPERSALLGAQLAAQQLGETALEIEALALWSRVAPFMTYPFERRSFIAFDQDDALAAAQALVVAVSLAPESDLYWTNLGWAYYLLGFLERSERASLRALELNDQQYVAWYNLGLVQAVTDRLSEAMEAYQHALAIDPGVEDEAIVDLENALTLYPDQIGVHFALATLYEAEGRREEAATQFEQFLARGGGEPFAAQARQRIAVLRAPPPPLEITSDITLSLGARGPVTATFQPGDRLVARFELSTPGFELPSQVMVTLRLQDADLAALSQTVSIPRGAVAFVIGDIALDLPATLAAGSYRLSLSVSGLAEQLVSTTVPLEVTGSPSLLRRLVSRGIVLRTLDTDMAIYTAADLARSEPDLRLVEALLQELRLTAAAAQEALPEVTVGRFAGKQGGALFRESTADDVHDFLGFVLAQAGLANSSFTFVDLYAQWALDGAPAP
;
A
#
# COMPACT_ATOMS: atom_id res chain seq x y z
N MET A 1 56.46 19.68 -18.29
CA MET A 1 55.96 19.82 -16.89
C MET A 1 55.75 21.31 -16.62
N ARG A 2 54.64 21.72 -15.96
CA ARG A 2 54.25 23.12 -15.67
C ARG A 2 53.75 24.05 -16.82
N THR A 3 53.13 23.51 -17.89
CA THR A 3 52.33 24.35 -18.83
C THR A 3 51.21 23.60 -19.58
N LEU A 4 50.70 22.50 -19.02
CA LEU A 4 49.61 21.71 -19.63
C LEU A 4 48.55 21.26 -18.61
N LEU A 5 48.26 22.16 -17.66
CA LEU A 5 47.19 22.09 -16.66
C LEU A 5 46.63 23.51 -16.53
N ILE A 6 45.37 23.65 -16.11
CA ILE A 6 44.56 24.89 -16.19
C ILE A 6 44.08 25.20 -17.63
N SER A 7 43.43 24.20 -18.23
CA SER A 7 42.36 24.37 -19.24
C SER A 7 41.21 23.39 -18.91
N LEU A 8 40.78 23.41 -17.66
CA LEU A 8 39.72 22.56 -17.10
C LEU A 8 38.80 23.52 -16.33
N GLY A 9 37.55 23.66 -16.76
CA GLY A 9 36.74 24.82 -16.36
C GLY A 9 35.29 24.87 -16.87
N LEU A 10 34.57 23.73 -16.82
CA LEU A 10 33.11 23.61 -17.01
C LEU A 10 32.57 23.95 -18.43
N LEU A 11 31.30 23.54 -18.65
CA LEU A 11 30.40 23.91 -19.76
C LEU A 11 30.81 23.38 -21.16
N LEU A 12 29.99 22.64 -21.91
CA LEU A 12 28.57 22.26 -21.75
C LEU A 12 28.30 20.83 -22.27
N LEU A 13 27.30 20.21 -21.65
CA LEU A 13 26.38 19.17 -22.15
C LEU A 13 26.96 17.98 -22.93
N TRP A 14 26.87 16.82 -22.27
CA TRP A 14 26.97 15.50 -22.89
C TRP A 14 25.55 14.94 -23.04
N PRO A 15 24.86 15.12 -24.19
CA PRO A 15 23.79 14.20 -24.53
C PRO A 15 24.44 12.84 -24.84
N LEU A 16 23.99 11.76 -24.18
CA LEU A 16 24.28 10.41 -24.66
C LEU A 16 23.43 10.17 -25.91
N GLY A 17 23.92 10.71 -27.04
CA GLY A 17 23.30 10.54 -28.33
C GLY A 17 23.30 9.07 -28.73
N TRP A 18 22.11 8.48 -28.75
CA TRP A 18 21.81 7.24 -29.43
C TRP A 18 22.15 7.36 -30.93
N ALA A 19 22.24 6.24 -31.63
CA ALA A 19 22.93 6.14 -32.93
C ALA A 19 22.58 7.26 -33.94
N GLN A 20 23.61 7.84 -34.59
CA GLN A 20 23.50 9.04 -35.42
C GLN A 20 22.41 8.95 -36.50
N GLY A 21 21.29 9.66 -36.30
CA GLY A 21 20.40 10.09 -37.39
C GLY A 21 18.90 9.97 -37.11
N ILE A 22 18.46 9.03 -36.28
CA ILE A 22 17.03 8.73 -36.07
C ILE A 22 16.51 9.50 -34.85
N THR A 23 15.36 10.16 -34.99
CA THR A 23 14.67 10.82 -33.87
C THR A 23 13.57 9.91 -33.34
N SER A 24 13.48 9.75 -32.02
CA SER A 24 12.43 8.96 -31.37
C SER A 24 11.29 9.83 -30.83
N VAL A 25 10.05 9.44 -31.11
CA VAL A 25 8.84 10.23 -30.79
C VAL A 25 7.79 9.34 -30.11
N ALA A 26 7.40 9.65 -28.88
CA ALA A 26 6.25 9.02 -28.23
C ALA A 26 4.99 9.89 -28.38
N VAL A 27 3.91 9.32 -28.89
CA VAL A 27 2.61 9.99 -29.05
C VAL A 27 1.63 9.41 -28.04
N TYR A 28 1.58 9.98 -26.84
CA TYR A 28 0.67 9.54 -25.78
C TYR A 28 -0.78 9.95 -26.13
N PRO A 29 -1.79 9.10 -25.87
CA PRO A 29 -3.19 9.46 -26.09
C PRO A 29 -3.57 10.81 -25.48
N PHE A 30 -4.25 11.66 -26.26
CA PHE A 30 -4.76 12.93 -25.76
C PHE A 30 -6.01 12.70 -24.91
N SER A 31 -6.08 13.29 -23.72
CA SER A 31 -7.22 13.15 -22.81
C SER A 31 -8.40 13.99 -23.28
N GLY A 32 -9.59 13.72 -22.72
CA GLY A 32 -10.76 14.56 -22.93
C GLY A 32 -12.06 13.90 -22.46
N PRO A 33 -13.20 14.61 -22.54
CA PRO A 33 -14.52 14.04 -22.29
C PRO A 33 -14.91 12.95 -23.31
N ASP A 34 -14.27 12.96 -24.48
CA ASP A 34 -14.36 11.93 -25.51
C ASP A 34 -12.96 11.34 -25.74
N VAL A 35 -12.71 10.17 -25.16
CA VAL A 35 -11.44 9.44 -25.25
C VAL A 35 -11.20 8.89 -26.66
N ILE A 36 -12.25 8.62 -27.44
CA ILE A 36 -12.11 8.12 -28.81
C ILE A 36 -11.64 9.25 -29.72
N LEU A 37 -12.20 10.45 -29.58
CA LEU A 37 -11.71 11.62 -30.30
C LEU A 37 -10.27 12.01 -29.90
N GLY A 38 -9.93 11.91 -28.61
CA GLY A 38 -8.57 12.15 -28.13
C GLY A 38 -7.55 11.16 -28.71
N THR A 39 -7.88 9.86 -28.66
CA THR A 39 -7.10 8.78 -29.29
C THR A 39 -6.96 9.02 -30.81
N ALA A 40 -8.04 9.30 -31.55
CA ALA A 40 -8.01 9.53 -33.00
C ALA A 40 -7.11 10.69 -33.44
N VAL A 41 -7.12 11.80 -32.69
CA VAL A 41 -6.28 12.97 -33.02
C VAL A 41 -4.80 12.71 -32.71
N ALA A 42 -4.50 11.86 -31.73
CA ALA A 42 -3.13 11.42 -31.45
C ALA A 42 -2.66 10.32 -32.45
N ASP A 43 -3.58 9.45 -32.88
CA ASP A 43 -3.37 8.34 -33.81
C ASP A 43 -2.96 8.86 -35.20
N ARG A 44 -3.74 9.78 -35.78
CA ARG A 44 -3.38 10.48 -37.03
C ARG A 44 -2.18 11.43 -36.90
N VAL A 45 -1.61 11.62 -35.71
CA VAL A 45 -0.30 12.28 -35.49
C VAL A 45 0.84 11.26 -35.45
N ALA A 46 0.60 10.04 -34.97
CA ALA A 46 1.56 8.94 -35.06
C ALA A 46 1.70 8.43 -36.50
N GLU A 47 0.59 8.19 -37.21
CA GLU A 47 0.59 7.79 -38.62
C GLU A 47 1.23 8.83 -39.56
N GLY A 48 1.10 10.12 -39.23
CA GLY A 48 1.64 11.21 -40.04
C GLY A 48 3.16 11.41 -39.90
N LEU A 49 3.85 10.59 -39.10
CA LEU A 49 5.30 10.55 -38.97
C LEU A 49 5.83 9.35 -39.76
N VAL A 50 6.77 9.58 -40.67
CA VAL A 50 7.26 8.54 -41.61
C VAL A 50 8.51 7.80 -41.10
N ASP A 51 8.79 6.63 -41.68
CA ASP A 51 9.79 5.61 -41.33
C ASP A 51 11.19 6.08 -40.86
N ASP A 52 11.64 7.27 -41.27
CA ASP A 52 12.92 7.87 -40.82
C ASP A 52 12.88 8.33 -39.34
N ALA A 53 11.69 8.41 -38.74
CA ALA A 53 11.46 8.68 -37.31
C ALA A 53 10.93 7.42 -36.60
N LEU A 54 11.41 7.15 -35.39
CA LEU A 54 11.02 5.97 -34.62
C LEU A 54 9.87 6.31 -33.66
N VAL A 55 8.66 5.95 -34.07
CA VAL A 55 7.41 6.39 -33.43
C VAL A 55 6.85 5.33 -32.46
N ILE A 56 6.63 5.70 -31.20
CA ILE A 56 5.80 4.94 -30.27
C ILE A 56 4.38 5.51 -30.34
N GLY A 57 3.47 4.77 -30.97
CA GLY A 57 2.09 5.20 -31.22
C GLY A 57 1.20 5.24 -29.98
N VAL A 58 0.00 5.79 -30.15
CA VAL A 58 -1.02 5.95 -29.09
C VAL A 58 -1.28 4.65 -28.34
N PHE A 59 -1.43 3.58 -29.11
CA PHE A 59 -1.17 2.23 -28.65
C PHE A 59 0.25 1.86 -29.13
N PRO A 60 1.15 1.33 -28.28
CA PRO A 60 0.94 0.91 -26.89
C PRO A 60 1.52 1.84 -25.80
N THR A 61 1.81 3.11 -26.11
CA THR A 61 2.56 4.03 -25.20
C THR A 61 2.16 3.96 -23.70
N PRO A 62 0.88 3.94 -23.29
CA PRO A 62 0.50 3.94 -21.87
C PRO A 62 1.02 2.74 -21.05
N VAL A 63 1.00 1.53 -21.63
CA VAL A 63 1.42 0.31 -20.91
C VAL A 63 2.93 0.13 -20.90
N LEU A 64 3.65 0.86 -21.76
CA LEU A 64 5.11 0.76 -21.88
C LEU A 64 5.87 1.51 -20.79
N VAL A 65 5.25 2.32 -19.92
CA VAL A 65 5.99 3.01 -18.85
C VAL A 65 6.36 2.03 -17.72
N PRO A 66 7.66 1.76 -17.48
CA PRO A 66 8.07 0.78 -16.48
C PRO A 66 7.88 1.31 -15.06
N PRO A 67 7.37 0.50 -14.11
CA PRO A 67 7.39 0.86 -12.71
C PRO A 67 8.78 0.68 -12.08
N LEU A 68 9.04 1.45 -11.03
CA LEU A 68 10.13 1.26 -10.08
C LEU A 68 9.80 0.10 -9.13
N VAL A 69 10.82 -0.63 -8.67
CA VAL A 69 10.68 -1.69 -7.65
C VAL A 69 10.80 -1.08 -6.26
N ALA A 70 9.81 -1.29 -5.39
CA ALA A 70 9.75 -0.80 -4.01
C ALA A 70 9.54 -1.97 -3.02
N GLU A 71 9.69 -1.74 -1.71
CA GLU A 71 9.46 -2.78 -0.68
C GLU A 71 8.05 -3.39 -0.73
N GLU A 72 7.03 -2.58 -1.03
CA GLU A 72 5.62 -3.02 -1.13
C GLU A 72 5.21 -3.46 -2.56
N GLY A 73 6.17 -3.57 -3.49
CA GLY A 73 5.93 -4.07 -4.86
C GLY A 73 6.37 -3.09 -5.95
N PHE A 74 5.42 -2.53 -6.70
CA PHE A 74 5.69 -1.76 -7.92
C PHE A 74 5.06 -0.37 -7.89
N PHE A 75 5.89 0.64 -8.15
CA PHE A 75 5.52 2.04 -8.16
C PHE A 75 5.56 2.59 -9.59
N ASN A 76 4.42 3.01 -10.15
CA ASN A 76 4.35 3.56 -11.51
C ASN A 76 4.45 5.10 -11.48
N PRO A 77 5.45 5.71 -12.15
CA PRO A 77 5.71 7.15 -12.07
C PRO A 77 4.66 8.03 -12.78
N LEU A 78 3.87 7.49 -13.72
CA LEU A 78 2.71 8.20 -14.28
C LEU A 78 1.47 8.09 -13.39
N ALA A 79 1.24 6.92 -12.77
CA ALA A 79 0.16 6.75 -11.80
C ALA A 79 0.33 7.66 -10.58
N PHE A 80 1.58 7.96 -10.21
CA PHE A 80 1.95 8.88 -9.14
C PHE A 80 1.54 10.35 -9.38
N LEU A 81 1.26 10.76 -10.63
CA LEU A 81 0.87 12.15 -10.96
C LEU A 81 -0.59 12.49 -10.56
N ASN A 82 -1.16 11.83 -9.55
CA ASN A 82 -2.59 11.81 -9.34
C ASN A 82 -3.08 12.10 -7.90
N GLU A 83 -3.38 13.39 -7.66
CA GLU A 83 -4.66 13.75 -7.06
C GLU A 83 -5.70 14.23 -8.12
N ARG A 84 -5.26 14.47 -9.38
CA ARG A 84 -6.11 14.95 -10.51
C ARG A 84 -5.80 14.37 -11.91
N PHE A 85 -5.02 13.30 -12.02
CA PHE A 85 -4.79 12.41 -13.18
C PHE A 85 -4.42 12.98 -14.59
N GLU A 86 -4.28 14.29 -14.81
CA GLU A 86 -3.96 14.81 -16.15
C GLU A 86 -2.49 14.60 -16.57
N VAL A 87 -2.20 13.45 -17.17
CA VAL A 87 -1.00 13.22 -18.02
C VAL A 87 -0.93 14.26 -19.16
N ALA A 88 -2.08 14.82 -19.55
CA ALA A 88 -2.26 15.93 -20.47
C ALA A 88 -1.71 17.30 -20.00
N GLY A 89 -0.63 17.31 -19.22
CA GLY A 89 0.00 18.51 -18.64
C GLY A 89 1.50 18.58 -18.90
N PHE A 90 2.16 19.61 -18.35
CA PHE A 90 3.60 19.82 -18.50
C PHE A 90 4.43 18.62 -17.99
N ASP A 91 4.09 18.10 -16.81
CA ASP A 91 4.84 17.01 -16.18
C ASP A 91 4.48 15.64 -16.68
N GLY A 92 3.24 15.42 -17.16
CA GLY A 92 2.92 14.19 -17.88
C GLY A 92 3.70 14.09 -19.19
N ALA A 93 3.79 15.18 -19.97
CA ALA A 93 4.63 15.24 -21.16
C ALA A 93 6.12 14.98 -20.83
N ALA A 94 6.64 15.62 -19.77
CA ALA A 94 8.02 15.43 -19.33
C ALA A 94 8.26 13.99 -18.86
N MET A 95 7.40 13.46 -17.98
CA MET A 95 7.54 12.13 -17.39
C MET A 95 7.44 11.04 -18.47
N VAL A 96 6.52 11.14 -19.43
CA VAL A 96 6.47 10.23 -20.59
C VAL A 96 7.79 10.22 -21.35
N ARG A 97 8.39 11.41 -21.63
CA ARG A 97 9.70 11.49 -22.28
C ARG A 97 10.80 10.83 -21.44
N GLU A 98 10.90 11.25 -20.18
CA GLU A 98 11.94 10.86 -19.24
C GLU A 98 11.88 9.35 -18.90
N THR A 99 10.69 8.75 -18.80
CA THR A 99 10.53 7.32 -18.43
C THR A 99 10.58 6.35 -19.60
N LEU A 100 10.23 6.78 -20.82
CA LEU A 100 10.40 5.97 -22.03
C LEU A 100 11.80 6.11 -22.64
N GLY A 101 12.52 7.19 -22.31
CA GLY A 101 13.86 7.47 -22.82
C GLY A 101 13.88 8.00 -24.26
N VAL A 102 12.80 8.62 -24.72
CA VAL A 102 12.65 9.17 -26.08
C VAL A 102 13.13 10.63 -26.19
N ASP A 103 13.38 11.09 -27.40
CA ASP A 103 13.80 12.47 -27.68
C ASP A 103 12.62 13.45 -27.55
N ILE A 104 11.46 13.07 -28.11
CA ILE A 104 10.24 13.89 -28.12
C ILE A 104 9.08 13.09 -27.51
N ALA A 105 8.29 13.71 -26.63
CA ALA A 105 7.00 13.17 -26.22
C ALA A 105 5.86 14.18 -26.42
N LEU A 106 4.72 13.68 -26.88
CA LEU A 106 3.50 14.45 -27.14
C LEU A 106 2.37 13.93 -26.26
N THR A 107 1.66 14.84 -25.61
CA THR A 107 0.39 14.57 -24.93
C THR A 107 -0.42 15.87 -24.86
N GLY A 108 -1.63 15.85 -24.31
CA GLY A 108 -2.50 17.02 -24.24
C GLY A 108 -3.96 16.65 -24.07
N SER A 109 -4.83 17.66 -24.08
CA SER A 109 -6.28 17.46 -23.91
C SER A 109 -7.09 18.06 -25.06
N VAL A 110 -8.02 17.25 -25.60
CA VAL A 110 -9.00 17.63 -26.62
C VAL A 110 -10.32 17.98 -25.94
N THR A 111 -10.80 19.19 -26.14
CA THR A 111 -12.03 19.71 -25.53
C THR A 111 -12.93 20.41 -26.54
N LEU A 112 -14.25 20.25 -26.39
CA LEU A 112 -15.25 20.97 -27.19
C LEU A 112 -15.60 22.29 -26.49
N THR A 113 -15.43 23.41 -27.18
CA THR A 113 -15.74 24.76 -26.68
C THR A 113 -16.70 25.46 -27.64
N GLY A 114 -17.99 25.20 -27.48
CA GLY A 114 -19.00 25.57 -28.49
C GLY A 114 -18.81 24.75 -29.77
N GLU A 115 -18.98 25.36 -30.95
CA GLU A 115 -18.83 24.70 -32.26
C GLU A 115 -17.36 24.46 -32.69
N ARG A 116 -16.41 24.47 -31.73
CA ARG A 116 -14.97 24.37 -32.00
C ARG A 116 -14.29 23.41 -31.06
N LEU A 117 -13.43 22.57 -31.63
CA LEU A 117 -12.46 21.78 -30.88
C LEU A 117 -11.26 22.64 -30.50
N ARG A 118 -10.71 22.35 -29.34
CA ARG A 118 -9.47 22.89 -28.79
C ARG A 118 -8.59 21.71 -28.38
N LEU A 119 -7.36 21.67 -28.88
CA LEU A 119 -6.31 20.79 -28.37
C LEU A 119 -5.29 21.65 -27.62
N ASP A 120 -5.16 21.44 -26.33
CA ASP A 120 -4.03 21.94 -25.55
C ASP A 120 -2.92 20.89 -25.61
N LEU A 121 -2.04 21.02 -26.60
CA LEU A 121 -0.89 20.13 -26.81
C LEU A 121 0.26 20.54 -25.88
N TYR A 122 0.94 19.55 -25.31
CA TYR A 122 2.21 19.68 -24.60
C TYR A 122 3.26 18.81 -25.30
N LEU A 123 4.37 19.44 -25.69
CA LEU A 123 5.47 18.82 -26.40
C LEU A 123 6.72 18.89 -25.50
N ALA A 124 7.22 17.74 -25.08
CA ALA A 124 8.43 17.61 -24.27
C ALA A 124 9.66 17.28 -25.13
N THR A 125 10.79 17.85 -24.73
CA THR A 125 12.15 17.70 -25.29
C THR A 125 13.14 17.59 -24.12
N PRO A 126 14.43 17.27 -24.33
CA PRO A 126 15.42 17.28 -23.26
C PRO A 126 15.59 18.65 -22.59
N GLU A 127 15.42 19.75 -23.34
CA GLU A 127 15.64 21.11 -22.84
C GLU A 127 14.40 21.76 -22.22
N ARG A 128 13.19 21.41 -22.67
CA ARG A 128 11.94 22.11 -22.30
C ARG A 128 10.67 21.29 -22.55
N VAL A 129 9.57 21.73 -21.94
CA VAL A 129 8.21 21.38 -22.37
C VAL A 129 7.50 22.64 -22.87
N THR A 130 6.87 22.57 -24.04
CA THR A 130 6.20 23.70 -24.69
C THR A 130 4.72 23.41 -24.92
N ARG A 131 3.84 24.36 -24.59
CA ARG A 131 2.38 24.23 -24.76
C ARG A 131 1.88 25.00 -25.98
N TYR A 132 1.04 24.36 -26.79
CA TYR A 132 0.35 24.95 -27.94
C TYR A 132 -1.17 24.84 -27.76
N ILE A 133 -1.91 25.87 -28.17
CA ILE A 133 -3.38 25.89 -28.09
C ILE A 133 -3.93 25.88 -29.53
N LEU A 134 -4.16 24.67 -30.04
CA LEU A 134 -4.63 24.41 -31.39
C LEU A 134 -6.15 24.40 -31.44
N ARG A 135 -6.75 24.74 -32.60
CA ARG A 135 -8.20 24.81 -32.77
C ARG A 135 -8.66 24.31 -34.12
N ALA A 136 -9.83 23.70 -34.16
CA ALA A 136 -10.50 23.26 -35.37
C ALA A 136 -12.03 23.48 -35.29
N PRO A 137 -12.75 23.57 -36.44
CA PRO A 137 -14.19 23.37 -36.47
C PRO A 137 -14.57 21.99 -35.90
N GLN A 138 -15.73 21.87 -35.24
CA GLN A 138 -16.17 20.59 -34.68
C GLN A 138 -16.25 19.45 -35.71
N GLY A 139 -16.65 19.75 -36.95
CA GLY A 139 -16.73 18.78 -38.05
C GLY A 139 -15.43 18.58 -38.82
N GLU A 140 -14.29 19.11 -38.37
CA GLU A 140 -12.98 18.92 -39.03
C GLU A 140 -11.84 18.57 -38.04
N PRO A 141 -12.00 17.53 -37.18
CA PRO A 141 -11.01 17.17 -36.15
C PRO A 141 -9.62 16.88 -36.70
N GLY A 142 -9.51 16.30 -37.91
CA GLY A 142 -8.22 16.04 -38.58
C GLY A 142 -7.33 17.28 -38.76
N ARG A 143 -7.91 18.50 -38.81
CA ARG A 143 -7.12 19.75 -38.81
C ARG A 143 -6.29 19.94 -37.54
N LEU A 144 -6.59 19.26 -36.43
CA LEU A 144 -5.74 19.27 -35.25
C LEU A 144 -4.45 18.48 -35.52
N ALA A 145 -4.55 17.26 -36.07
CA ALA A 145 -3.39 16.44 -36.42
C ALA A 145 -2.45 17.16 -37.40
N VAL A 146 -2.99 17.73 -38.48
CA VAL A 146 -2.22 18.56 -39.44
C VAL A 146 -1.49 19.73 -38.75
N GLN A 147 -2.10 20.36 -37.75
CA GLN A 147 -1.46 21.45 -36.99
C GLN A 147 -0.35 20.95 -36.07
N VAL A 148 -0.44 19.73 -35.51
CA VAL A 148 0.64 19.12 -34.72
C VAL A 148 1.81 18.71 -35.62
N LEU A 149 1.55 17.99 -36.72
CA LEU A 149 2.55 17.59 -37.71
C LEU A 149 3.28 18.82 -38.30
N GLY A 150 2.55 19.89 -38.60
CA GLY A 150 3.10 21.17 -39.03
C GLY A 150 3.87 21.97 -37.97
N ILE A 151 3.84 21.55 -36.69
CA ILE A 151 4.75 22.02 -35.63
C ILE A 151 5.99 21.12 -35.59
N LEU A 152 5.81 19.80 -35.59
CA LEU A 152 6.89 18.81 -35.55
C LEU A 152 7.90 19.02 -36.68
N ASN A 153 7.42 19.12 -37.92
CA ASN A 153 8.24 19.44 -39.08
C ASN A 153 8.98 20.79 -38.93
N ARG A 154 8.35 21.81 -38.33
CA ARG A 154 8.93 23.16 -38.25
C ARG A 154 9.97 23.33 -37.15
N GLU A 155 9.81 22.64 -36.02
CA GLU A 155 10.72 22.79 -34.87
C GLU A 155 11.82 21.72 -34.83
N PHE A 156 11.65 20.59 -35.53
CA PHE A 156 12.57 19.44 -35.49
C PHE A 156 13.02 18.93 -36.87
N ASP A 157 12.61 19.58 -37.97
CA ASP A 157 12.85 19.16 -39.37
C ASP A 157 12.33 17.73 -39.69
N LEU A 158 11.38 17.24 -38.87
CA LEU A 158 10.81 15.91 -39.01
C LEU A 158 10.05 15.77 -40.34
N PRO A 159 10.30 14.72 -41.14
CA PRO A 159 9.48 14.42 -42.30
C PRO A 159 8.08 13.98 -41.82
N VAL A 160 7.05 14.54 -42.45
CA VAL A 160 5.65 14.25 -42.11
C VAL A 160 4.84 14.01 -43.38
N ASP A 161 3.95 13.02 -43.32
CA ASP A 161 2.84 12.89 -44.28
C ASP A 161 1.60 13.56 -43.69
N THR A 162 0.83 14.25 -44.51
CA THR A 162 -0.44 14.89 -44.13
C THR A 162 -1.64 14.38 -44.90
N ASP A 163 -1.44 13.52 -45.90
CA ASP A 163 -2.44 13.20 -46.92
C ASP A 163 -3.59 12.31 -46.39
N SER A 164 -3.38 11.53 -45.31
CA SER A 164 -4.39 10.66 -44.67
C SER A 164 -4.91 11.16 -43.30
N THR A 165 -4.70 12.44 -42.97
CA THR A 165 -5.06 13.04 -41.66
C THR A 165 -6.57 13.23 -41.42
N THR A 166 -7.44 12.59 -42.20
CA THR A 166 -8.89 12.63 -42.05
C THR A 166 -9.36 11.82 -40.84
N ILE A 167 -10.35 12.36 -40.10
CA ILE A 167 -10.96 11.70 -38.94
C ILE A 167 -12.49 11.77 -39.11
N ASP A 168 -13.12 10.62 -39.36
CA ASP A 168 -14.57 10.44 -39.27
C ASP A 168 -14.91 9.19 -38.44
N LEU A 169 -15.37 9.41 -37.22
CA LEU A 169 -15.68 8.35 -36.24
C LEU A 169 -17.01 7.63 -36.51
N LEU A 170 -17.71 7.95 -37.61
CA LEU A 170 -18.89 7.23 -38.08
C LEU A 170 -18.57 6.18 -39.16
N THR A 171 -17.31 6.06 -39.56
CA THR A 171 -16.77 5.08 -40.52
C THR A 171 -16.10 3.90 -39.80
N ALA A 172 -15.56 2.92 -40.54
CA ALA A 172 -14.77 1.83 -39.98
C ALA A 172 -13.57 2.29 -39.13
N TYR A 173 -13.03 3.49 -39.40
CA TYR A 173 -11.99 4.11 -38.57
C TYR A 173 -12.46 4.33 -37.11
N GLY A 174 -13.74 4.62 -36.90
CA GLY A 174 -14.33 4.74 -35.55
C GLY A 174 -14.26 3.44 -34.74
N ASP A 175 -14.36 2.28 -35.39
CA ASP A 175 -14.15 0.97 -34.74
C ASP A 175 -12.66 0.66 -34.52
N TYR A 176 -11.77 1.06 -35.45
CA TYR A 176 -10.33 0.93 -35.29
C TYR A 176 -9.80 1.69 -34.05
N VAL A 177 -10.14 2.98 -33.93
CA VAL A 177 -9.72 3.81 -32.77
C VAL A 177 -10.30 3.30 -31.46
N GLN A 178 -11.54 2.77 -31.48
CA GLN A 178 -12.11 2.07 -30.31
C GLN A 178 -11.28 0.84 -29.93
N ALA A 179 -10.78 0.06 -30.90
CA ALA A 179 -9.89 -1.06 -30.63
C ALA A 179 -8.57 -0.60 -29.98
N LEU A 180 -7.93 0.47 -30.48
CA LEU A 180 -6.69 1.01 -29.88
C LEU A 180 -6.88 1.45 -28.41
N ALA A 181 -7.99 2.15 -28.13
CA ALA A 181 -8.34 2.58 -26.78
C ALA A 181 -8.61 1.38 -25.85
N LEU A 182 -9.26 0.33 -26.36
CA LEU A 182 -9.53 -0.91 -25.62
C LEU A 182 -8.24 -1.71 -25.35
N LEU A 183 -7.35 -1.86 -26.34
CA LEU A 183 -6.04 -2.52 -26.17
C LEU A 183 -5.19 -1.82 -25.11
N SER A 184 -5.15 -0.49 -25.15
CA SER A 184 -4.40 0.33 -24.17
C SER A 184 -4.94 0.21 -22.74
N GLY A 185 -6.17 -0.27 -22.56
CA GLY A 185 -6.77 -0.61 -21.27
C GLY A 185 -6.78 -2.11 -20.94
N GLY A 186 -6.17 -2.97 -21.78
CA GLY A 186 -6.14 -4.43 -21.59
C GLY A 186 -7.41 -5.19 -22.01
N PHE A 187 -8.39 -4.52 -22.62
CA PHE A 187 -9.65 -5.11 -23.09
C PHE A 187 -9.48 -5.81 -24.45
N THR A 188 -8.60 -6.82 -24.49
CA THR A 188 -8.11 -7.42 -25.74
C THR A 188 -9.17 -8.20 -26.53
N ALA A 189 -10.21 -8.73 -25.87
CA ALA A 189 -11.29 -9.45 -26.53
C ALA A 189 -12.28 -8.49 -27.24
N GLU A 190 -12.65 -7.41 -26.56
CA GLU A 190 -13.46 -6.32 -27.08
C GLU A 190 -12.73 -5.59 -28.22
N ALA A 191 -11.43 -5.36 -28.05
CA ALA A 191 -10.57 -4.81 -29.10
C ALA A 191 -10.49 -5.71 -30.33
N LEU A 192 -10.30 -7.03 -30.18
CA LEU A 192 -10.31 -7.97 -31.29
C LEU A 192 -11.63 -7.89 -32.08
N ALA A 193 -12.77 -7.83 -31.38
CA ALA A 193 -14.08 -7.75 -32.01
C ALA A 193 -14.22 -6.43 -32.82
N ARG A 194 -13.82 -5.29 -32.25
CA ARG A 194 -13.83 -3.98 -32.93
C ARG A 194 -12.89 -3.92 -34.12
N LEU A 195 -11.66 -4.40 -33.98
CA LEU A 195 -10.66 -4.40 -35.04
C LEU A 195 -11.07 -5.34 -36.18
N THR A 196 -11.68 -6.49 -35.88
CA THR A 196 -12.26 -7.40 -36.88
C THR A 196 -13.42 -6.74 -37.65
N GLN A 197 -14.23 -5.92 -36.97
CA GLN A 197 -15.29 -5.14 -37.61
C GLN A 197 -14.73 -4.04 -38.53
N ALA A 198 -13.71 -3.29 -38.08
CA ALA A 198 -13.05 -2.26 -38.88
C ALA A 198 -12.40 -2.84 -40.15
N VAL A 199 -11.68 -3.96 -40.03
CA VAL A 199 -11.02 -4.66 -41.14
C VAL A 199 -12.00 -5.28 -42.16
N ALA A 200 -13.26 -5.48 -41.80
CA ALA A 200 -14.28 -6.04 -42.69
C ALA A 200 -14.88 -5.00 -43.68
N ALA A 201 -14.52 -3.72 -43.58
CA ALA A 201 -15.04 -2.66 -44.43
C ALA A 201 -14.26 -2.50 -45.75
N GLU A 202 -14.90 -1.95 -46.80
CA GLU A 202 -14.25 -1.66 -48.09
C GLU A 202 -13.17 -0.57 -48.00
N GLU A 203 -13.19 0.22 -46.91
CA GLU A 203 -12.30 1.35 -46.60
C GLU A 203 -11.16 0.99 -45.63
N ALA A 204 -10.99 -0.30 -45.30
CA ALA A 204 -10.02 -0.76 -44.31
C ALA A 204 -8.55 -0.53 -44.72
N GLU A 205 -7.80 0.22 -43.90
CA GLU A 205 -6.38 0.48 -44.14
C GLU A 205 -5.49 -0.74 -43.86
N ALA A 206 -4.37 -0.86 -44.58
CA ALA A 206 -3.51 -2.05 -44.54
C ALA A 206 -2.94 -2.34 -43.14
N HIS A 207 -2.57 -1.29 -42.39
CA HIS A 207 -2.03 -1.43 -41.04
C HIS A 207 -3.07 -1.91 -40.02
N TRP A 208 -4.39 -1.74 -40.28
CA TRP A 208 -5.44 -2.36 -39.45
C TRP A 208 -5.46 -3.87 -39.64
N GLN A 209 -5.22 -4.35 -40.87
CA GLN A 209 -5.16 -5.79 -41.20
C GLN A 209 -3.93 -6.46 -40.57
N GLU A 210 -2.80 -5.74 -40.59
CA GLU A 210 -1.56 -6.16 -39.93
C GLU A 210 -1.72 -6.23 -38.40
N LEU A 211 -2.24 -5.18 -37.76
CA LEU A 211 -2.55 -5.18 -36.32
C LEU A 211 -3.52 -6.31 -35.95
N LEU A 212 -4.52 -6.60 -36.80
CA LEU A 212 -5.44 -7.72 -36.59
C LEU A 212 -4.73 -9.07 -36.65
N GLY A 213 -3.85 -9.26 -37.64
CA GLY A 213 -3.03 -10.47 -37.77
C GLY A 213 -2.12 -10.68 -36.56
N HIS A 214 -1.47 -9.62 -36.10
CA HIS A 214 -0.63 -9.63 -34.89
C HIS A 214 -1.41 -9.95 -33.62
N LEU A 215 -2.57 -9.29 -33.41
CA LEU A 215 -3.43 -9.57 -32.25
C LEU A 215 -3.98 -11.01 -32.27
N GLN A 216 -4.36 -11.53 -33.44
CA GLN A 216 -4.79 -12.92 -33.60
C GLN A 216 -3.67 -13.92 -33.34
N ALA A 217 -2.44 -13.66 -33.81
CA ALA A 217 -1.28 -14.50 -33.55
C ALA A 217 -0.92 -14.55 -32.05
N TRP A 218 -0.93 -13.40 -31.37
CA TRP A 218 -0.68 -13.29 -29.94
C TRP A 218 -1.75 -14.01 -29.08
N LEU A 219 -3.03 -13.86 -29.44
CA LEU A 219 -4.14 -14.57 -28.79
C LEU A 219 -4.10 -16.09 -29.03
N ALA A 220 -3.57 -16.54 -30.18
CA ALA A 220 -3.28 -17.95 -30.43
C ALA A 220 -2.03 -18.48 -29.69
N GLY A 221 -1.36 -17.64 -28.89
CA GLY A 221 -0.15 -17.99 -28.15
C GLY A 221 1.14 -17.96 -28.97
N GLY A 222 1.10 -17.42 -30.20
CA GLY A 222 2.28 -17.21 -31.02
C GLY A 222 3.15 -16.04 -30.54
N GLU A 223 4.27 -15.85 -31.23
CA GLU A 223 5.09 -14.63 -31.18
C GLU A 223 4.52 -13.62 -32.20
N VAL A 224 4.76 -12.33 -32.03
CA VAL A 224 4.35 -11.26 -32.96
C VAL A 224 5.58 -10.73 -33.70
N ALA A 225 5.44 -10.42 -34.99
CA ALA A 225 6.56 -10.05 -35.85
C ALA A 225 7.14 -8.66 -35.57
N ASP A 226 6.33 -7.75 -35.02
CA ASP A 226 6.78 -6.49 -34.41
C ASP A 226 7.13 -6.75 -32.92
N PRO A 227 8.40 -6.61 -32.50
CA PRO A 227 8.82 -6.86 -31.12
C PRO A 227 8.28 -5.84 -30.10
N LEU A 228 8.00 -4.61 -30.53
CA LEU A 228 7.45 -3.55 -29.65
C LEU A 228 5.98 -3.85 -29.34
N LEU A 229 5.21 -4.15 -30.38
CA LEU A 229 3.84 -4.60 -30.26
C LEU A 229 3.75 -5.91 -29.47
N TRP A 230 4.66 -6.85 -29.69
CA TRP A 230 4.70 -8.10 -28.92
C TRP A 230 4.88 -7.83 -27.43
N ALA A 231 5.93 -7.08 -27.06
CA ALA A 231 6.28 -6.83 -25.67
C ALA A 231 5.18 -6.05 -24.93
N ALA A 232 4.57 -5.08 -25.60
CA ALA A 232 3.40 -4.37 -25.09
C ALA A 232 2.18 -5.28 -24.89
N LEU A 233 1.85 -6.14 -25.85
CA LEU A 233 0.70 -7.05 -25.74
C LEU A 233 0.90 -8.02 -24.57
N GLU A 234 2.11 -8.55 -24.34
CA GLU A 234 2.35 -9.41 -23.16
C GLU A 234 2.13 -8.68 -21.83
N LEU A 235 2.39 -7.36 -21.72
CA LEU A 235 2.04 -6.57 -20.53
C LEU A 235 0.53 -6.41 -20.33
N THR A 236 -0.27 -6.47 -21.41
CA THR A 236 -1.74 -6.44 -21.32
C THR A 236 -2.36 -7.78 -20.94
N ARG A 237 -1.57 -8.86 -20.82
CA ARG A 237 -2.08 -10.20 -20.51
C ARG A 237 -2.59 -10.28 -19.06
N SER A 238 -3.80 -10.81 -18.90
CA SER A 238 -4.40 -11.08 -17.58
C SER A 238 -4.75 -12.58 -17.45
N PRO A 239 -4.10 -13.35 -16.54
CA PRO A 239 -2.96 -12.94 -15.71
C PRO A 239 -1.68 -12.70 -16.54
N LEU A 240 -0.75 -11.93 -15.98
CA LEU A 240 0.54 -11.61 -16.61
C LEU A 240 1.43 -12.86 -16.71
N ASP A 241 1.85 -13.20 -17.92
CA ASP A 241 2.82 -14.27 -18.19
C ASP A 241 4.23 -13.69 -18.18
N ASN A 242 4.86 -13.64 -17.00
CA ASN A 242 6.21 -13.08 -16.85
C ASN A 242 7.25 -13.76 -17.77
N PRO A 243 7.32 -15.11 -17.92
CA PRO A 243 8.19 -15.75 -18.91
C PRO A 243 8.01 -15.24 -20.34
N ARG A 244 6.77 -15.11 -20.83
CA ARG A 244 6.51 -14.57 -22.18
C ARG A 244 6.85 -13.08 -22.29
N ALA A 245 6.48 -12.27 -21.30
CA ALA A 245 6.79 -10.84 -21.29
C ALA A 245 8.31 -10.60 -21.26
N ILE A 246 9.06 -11.37 -20.47
CA ILE A 246 10.53 -11.35 -20.46
C ILE A 246 11.08 -11.73 -21.84
N ALA A 247 10.57 -12.79 -22.47
CA ALA A 247 11.02 -13.20 -23.81
C ALA A 247 10.77 -12.11 -24.87
N ALA A 248 9.58 -11.49 -24.85
CA ALA A 248 9.21 -10.43 -25.78
C ALA A 248 10.08 -9.16 -25.61
N PHE A 249 10.32 -8.72 -24.36
CA PHE A 249 11.25 -7.61 -24.11
C PHE A 249 12.72 -7.98 -24.37
N GLN A 250 13.11 -9.25 -24.26
CA GLN A 250 14.43 -9.71 -24.69
C GLN A 250 14.60 -9.70 -26.22
N ALA A 251 13.54 -10.01 -26.99
CA ALA A 251 13.55 -9.85 -28.45
C ALA A 251 13.64 -8.36 -28.84
N LEU A 252 12.80 -7.50 -28.25
CA LEU A 252 12.85 -6.06 -28.45
C LEU A 252 14.25 -5.48 -28.11
N ALA A 253 14.88 -5.94 -27.02
CA ALA A 253 16.23 -5.53 -26.61
C ALA A 253 17.38 -6.18 -27.41
N ALA A 254 17.07 -7.10 -28.34
CA ALA A 254 18.04 -7.68 -29.27
C ALA A 254 17.97 -7.05 -30.66
N GLU A 255 16.80 -6.54 -31.06
CA GLU A 255 16.57 -5.86 -32.33
C GLU A 255 16.69 -4.32 -32.24
N THR A 256 16.54 -3.74 -31.04
CA THR A 256 16.70 -2.31 -30.76
C THR A 256 17.78 -2.04 -29.71
N GLU A 257 18.36 -0.84 -29.71
CA GLU A 257 19.25 -0.39 -28.63
C GLU A 257 18.49 0.18 -27.42
N TRP A 258 17.15 0.11 -27.40
CA TRP A 258 16.31 0.85 -26.46
C TRP A 258 16.52 0.45 -24.98
N PRO A 259 16.89 1.40 -24.09
CA PRO A 259 17.00 1.15 -22.65
C PRO A 259 15.72 0.62 -22.01
N LEU A 260 14.58 1.07 -22.53
CA LEU A 260 13.23 0.72 -22.10
C LEU A 260 13.01 -0.80 -22.05
N ALA A 261 13.52 -1.52 -23.06
CA ALA A 261 13.35 -2.96 -23.15
C ALA A 261 14.17 -3.70 -22.08
N GLN A 262 15.43 -3.30 -21.85
CA GLN A 262 16.25 -3.84 -20.76
C GLN A 262 15.67 -3.50 -19.37
N LEU A 263 15.05 -2.33 -19.23
CA LEU A 263 14.36 -1.95 -17.99
C LEU A 263 13.15 -2.85 -17.71
N TRP A 264 12.31 -3.13 -18.70
CA TRP A 264 11.22 -4.10 -18.54
C TRP A 264 11.71 -5.52 -18.25
N VAL A 265 12.77 -6.00 -18.92
CA VAL A 265 13.40 -7.30 -18.57
C VAL A 265 13.86 -7.31 -17.10
N ALA A 266 14.38 -6.20 -16.58
CA ALA A 266 14.82 -6.10 -15.19
C ALA A 266 13.65 -6.12 -14.20
N THR A 267 12.62 -5.31 -14.44
CA THR A 267 11.40 -5.22 -13.61
C THR A 267 10.62 -6.55 -13.59
N LEU A 268 10.45 -7.20 -14.74
CA LEU A 268 9.75 -8.49 -14.86
C LEU A 268 10.55 -9.66 -14.26
N ARG A 269 11.88 -9.56 -14.20
CA ARG A 269 12.72 -10.53 -13.46
C ARG A 269 12.66 -10.30 -11.96
N ALA A 270 12.58 -9.04 -11.52
CA ALA A 270 12.36 -8.71 -10.12
C ALA A 270 11.00 -9.20 -9.59
N SER A 271 9.93 -9.11 -10.40
CA SER A 271 8.58 -9.60 -10.01
C SER A 271 8.50 -11.11 -9.74
N ILE A 272 9.43 -11.91 -10.29
CA ILE A 272 9.54 -13.36 -10.10
C ILE A 272 10.74 -13.77 -9.22
N ASN A 273 11.36 -12.82 -8.52
CA ASN A 273 12.54 -13.02 -7.65
C ASN A 273 13.80 -13.57 -8.38
N ASP A 274 13.94 -13.36 -9.70
CA ASP A 274 15.22 -13.56 -10.42
C ASP A 274 16.16 -12.37 -10.15
N HIS A 275 16.64 -12.25 -8.90
CA HIS A 275 17.56 -11.17 -8.52
C HIS A 275 18.87 -11.14 -9.34
N PRO A 276 19.50 -12.28 -9.73
CA PRO A 276 20.69 -12.26 -10.57
C PRO A 276 20.41 -11.73 -11.98
N GLY A 277 19.33 -12.16 -12.62
CA GLY A 277 18.97 -11.71 -13.96
C GLY A 277 18.40 -10.29 -13.98
N ALA A 278 17.60 -9.91 -12.97
CA ALA A 278 17.13 -8.54 -12.79
C ALA A 278 18.31 -7.58 -12.68
N ARG A 279 19.30 -7.90 -11.83
CA ARG A 279 20.54 -7.12 -11.70
C ARG A 279 21.27 -6.98 -13.03
N ALA A 280 21.46 -8.07 -13.77
CA ALA A 280 22.14 -8.04 -15.07
C ALA A 280 21.41 -7.21 -16.14
N ALA A 281 20.07 -7.11 -16.06
CA ALA A 281 19.27 -6.25 -16.93
C ALA A 281 19.27 -4.77 -16.46
N PHE A 282 19.20 -4.50 -15.15
CA PHE A 282 19.29 -3.13 -14.61
C PHE A 282 20.63 -2.44 -14.95
N GLU A 283 21.75 -3.18 -15.01
CA GLU A 283 23.03 -2.61 -15.45
C GLU A 283 23.04 -2.22 -16.95
N GLN A 284 22.16 -2.81 -17.76
CA GLN A 284 21.98 -2.46 -19.17
C GLN A 284 20.92 -1.36 -19.34
N ALA A 285 19.90 -1.32 -18.47
CA ALA A 285 18.92 -0.26 -18.39
C ALA A 285 19.53 1.08 -17.95
N ALA A 286 20.50 1.08 -17.04
CA ALA A 286 21.14 2.27 -16.46
C ALA A 286 22.05 3.09 -17.41
N ARG A 287 21.78 3.02 -18.73
CA ARG A 287 22.41 3.86 -19.78
C ARG A 287 21.74 5.25 -19.92
N TYR A 288 20.62 5.48 -19.24
CA TYR A 288 19.87 6.73 -19.22
C TYR A 288 19.26 6.96 -17.82
N PRO A 289 18.85 8.20 -17.46
CA PRO A 289 18.53 8.56 -16.09
C PRO A 289 17.42 7.73 -15.43
N TYR A 290 16.32 7.42 -16.11
CA TYR A 290 15.25 6.62 -15.50
C TYR A 290 15.63 5.14 -15.29
N GLY A 291 16.47 4.58 -16.16
CA GLY A 291 17.05 3.25 -15.94
C GLY A 291 18.04 3.21 -14.78
N LEU A 292 18.78 4.30 -14.57
CA LEU A 292 19.64 4.47 -13.38
C LEU A 292 18.79 4.60 -12.10
N ALA A 293 17.71 5.38 -12.15
CA ALA A 293 16.72 5.48 -11.07
C ALA A 293 16.17 4.10 -10.66
N ALA A 294 15.69 3.33 -11.63
CA ALA A 294 15.17 1.99 -11.38
C ALA A 294 16.23 1.04 -10.80
N ARG A 295 17.48 1.10 -11.29
CA ARG A 295 18.61 0.35 -10.70
C ARG A 295 18.85 0.76 -9.24
N ALA A 296 18.82 2.05 -8.94
CA ALA A 296 19.09 2.59 -7.60
C ALA A 296 18.03 2.16 -6.58
N VAL A 297 16.73 2.34 -6.88
CA VAL A 297 15.65 1.95 -5.96
C VAL A 297 15.64 0.42 -5.76
N TYR A 298 15.79 -0.36 -6.85
CA TYR A 298 15.92 -1.81 -6.74
C TYR A 298 17.09 -2.23 -5.83
N ARG A 299 18.27 -1.60 -5.98
CA ARG A 299 19.44 -1.87 -5.14
C ARG A 299 19.26 -1.41 -3.70
N ALA A 300 18.55 -0.32 -3.44
CA ALA A 300 18.23 0.18 -2.10
C ALA A 300 17.33 -0.81 -1.34
N VAL A 301 16.19 -1.19 -1.94
CA VAL A 301 15.27 -2.23 -1.43
C VAL A 301 16.01 -3.54 -1.16
N ASN A 302 16.90 -3.95 -2.08
CA ASN A 302 17.70 -5.18 -1.96
C ASN A 302 18.99 -5.00 -1.11
N ARG A 303 19.17 -3.84 -0.45
CA ARG A 303 20.30 -3.48 0.43
C ARG A 303 21.69 -3.80 -0.15
N VAL A 304 21.86 -3.50 -1.44
CA VAL A 304 23.11 -3.72 -2.19
C VAL A 304 24.06 -2.53 -1.94
N GLU A 305 25.31 -2.82 -1.59
CA GLU A 305 26.34 -1.84 -1.21
C GLU A 305 26.49 -0.64 -2.19
N SER A 306 26.33 -0.88 -3.49
CA SER A 306 26.43 0.17 -4.52
C SER A 306 25.18 1.07 -4.67
N ALA A 307 24.12 0.87 -3.88
CA ALA A 307 22.91 1.71 -3.91
C ALA A 307 23.21 3.18 -3.57
N HIS A 308 24.07 3.43 -2.58
CA HIS A 308 24.49 4.80 -2.21
C HIS A 308 25.25 5.49 -3.35
N GLN A 309 26.06 4.75 -4.12
CA GLN A 309 26.73 5.31 -5.30
C GLN A 309 25.70 5.76 -6.35
N ASP A 310 24.74 4.90 -6.70
CA ASP A 310 23.71 5.25 -7.68
C ASP A 310 22.87 6.45 -7.22
N LEU A 311 22.55 6.53 -5.93
CA LEU A 311 21.86 7.66 -5.33
C LEU A 311 22.65 8.97 -5.49
N THR A 312 23.93 8.98 -5.16
CA THR A 312 24.78 10.17 -5.34
C THR A 312 24.99 10.57 -6.81
N GLU A 313 24.86 9.63 -7.76
CA GLU A 313 24.85 9.93 -9.19
C GLU A 313 23.51 10.55 -9.64
N LEU A 314 22.37 10.06 -9.13
CA LEU A 314 21.03 10.55 -9.49
C LEU A 314 20.72 11.95 -8.99
N VAL A 315 21.22 12.34 -7.81
CA VAL A 315 21.02 13.68 -7.24
C VAL A 315 21.62 14.78 -8.15
N GLU A 316 22.65 14.47 -8.96
CA GLU A 316 23.23 15.41 -9.92
C GLU A 316 22.44 15.51 -11.25
N ILE A 317 21.38 14.69 -11.46
CA ILE A 317 20.62 14.66 -12.71
C ILE A 317 19.30 15.44 -12.58
N PRO A 318 19.10 16.57 -13.29
CA PRO A 318 17.93 17.43 -13.15
C PRO A 318 16.67 16.97 -13.93
N GLU A 319 16.44 15.66 -14.03
CA GLU A 319 15.20 15.08 -14.57
C GLU A 319 14.25 14.67 -13.43
N ARG A 320 12.93 14.80 -13.62
CA ARG A 320 11.93 14.50 -12.57
C ARG A 320 11.94 13.02 -12.21
N SER A 321 12.00 12.16 -13.23
CA SER A 321 12.02 10.70 -13.05
C SER A 321 13.29 10.23 -12.32
N ALA A 322 14.42 10.90 -12.56
CA ALA A 322 15.69 10.64 -11.88
C ALA A 322 15.66 11.08 -10.41
N LEU A 323 15.14 12.28 -10.13
CA LEU A 323 15.02 12.83 -8.77
C LEU A 323 13.96 12.11 -7.92
N LEU A 324 12.91 11.59 -8.56
CA LEU A 324 11.95 10.64 -7.97
C LEU A 324 12.64 9.32 -7.59
N GLY A 325 13.46 8.76 -8.49
CA GLY A 325 14.30 7.60 -8.18
C GLY A 325 15.29 7.86 -7.03
N ALA A 326 15.91 9.05 -7.01
CA ALA A 326 16.80 9.47 -5.92
C ALA A 326 16.05 9.56 -4.58
N GLN A 327 14.87 10.19 -4.54
CA GLN A 327 14.04 10.29 -3.35
C GLN A 327 13.68 8.90 -2.80
N LEU A 328 13.15 8.02 -3.66
CA LEU A 328 12.76 6.66 -3.27
C LEU A 328 13.95 5.81 -2.80
N ALA A 329 15.09 5.90 -3.49
CA ALA A 329 16.31 5.20 -3.09
C ALA A 329 16.89 5.75 -1.76
N ALA A 330 16.83 7.07 -1.54
CA ALA A 330 17.29 7.69 -0.29
C ALA A 330 16.39 7.30 0.89
N GLN A 331 15.07 7.34 0.72
CA GLN A 331 14.09 6.88 1.71
C GLN A 331 14.37 5.42 2.11
N GLN A 332 14.58 4.54 1.12
CA GLN A 332 14.87 3.12 1.30
C GLN A 332 16.23 2.82 1.96
N LEU A 333 17.20 3.73 1.86
CA LEU A 333 18.49 3.64 2.54
C LEU A 333 18.52 4.35 3.92
N GLY A 334 17.50 5.15 4.26
CA GLY A 334 17.51 6.06 5.40
C GLY A 334 18.41 7.30 5.22
N GLU A 335 18.83 7.59 3.98
CA GLU A 335 19.77 8.66 3.61
C GLU A 335 19.07 10.02 3.54
N THR A 336 18.45 10.42 4.66
CA THR A 336 17.51 11.54 4.77
C THR A 336 18.08 12.87 4.24
N ALA A 337 19.40 13.10 4.35
CA ALA A 337 20.05 14.28 3.80
C ALA A 337 20.02 14.33 2.25
N LEU A 338 20.28 13.19 1.59
CA LEU A 338 20.19 13.05 0.14
C LEU A 338 18.72 13.03 -0.32
N GLU A 339 17.80 12.53 0.50
CA GLU A 339 16.36 12.64 0.23
C GLU A 339 15.90 14.10 0.19
N ILE A 340 16.27 14.90 1.20
CA ILE A 340 15.98 16.34 1.25
C ILE A 340 16.60 17.06 0.05
N GLU A 341 17.81 16.69 -0.37
CA GLU A 341 18.48 17.30 -1.53
C GLU A 341 17.79 16.97 -2.85
N ALA A 342 17.46 15.69 -3.09
CA ALA A 342 16.68 15.25 -4.25
C ALA A 342 15.33 15.99 -4.33
N LEU A 343 14.59 16.05 -3.22
CA LEU A 343 13.33 16.78 -3.12
C LEU A 343 13.51 18.30 -3.35
N ALA A 344 14.59 18.89 -2.82
CA ALA A 344 14.90 20.30 -2.99
C ALA A 344 15.41 20.66 -4.40
N LEU A 345 15.89 19.71 -5.18
CA LEU A 345 16.18 19.83 -6.61
C LEU A 345 14.93 19.60 -7.45
N TRP A 346 14.10 18.62 -7.11
CA TRP A 346 12.82 18.36 -7.77
C TRP A 346 11.90 19.59 -7.68
N SER A 347 11.86 20.23 -6.50
CA SER A 347 11.22 21.52 -6.25
C SER A 347 11.68 22.67 -7.18
N ARG A 348 12.83 22.55 -7.87
CA ARG A 348 13.35 23.57 -8.81
C ARG A 348 12.98 23.26 -10.26
N VAL A 349 12.90 21.98 -10.64
CA VAL A 349 12.54 21.54 -12.01
C VAL A 349 11.02 21.37 -12.20
N ALA A 350 10.29 21.13 -11.11
CA ALA A 350 8.83 21.06 -11.06
C ALA A 350 8.27 21.95 -9.91
N PRO A 351 8.48 23.28 -9.94
CA PRO A 351 8.17 24.20 -8.83
C PRO A 351 6.68 24.41 -8.55
N PHE A 352 5.80 23.82 -9.36
CA PHE A 352 4.34 23.80 -9.22
C PHE A 352 3.82 22.47 -8.63
N MET A 353 4.68 21.46 -8.44
CA MET A 353 4.32 20.16 -7.89
C MET A 353 4.34 20.24 -6.36
N THR A 354 3.28 19.77 -5.71
CA THR A 354 3.12 19.87 -4.24
C THR A 354 3.96 18.84 -3.49
N TYR A 355 4.02 17.59 -4.00
CA TYR A 355 4.67 16.46 -3.32
C TYR A 355 6.11 16.74 -2.84
N PRO A 356 7.02 17.38 -3.61
CA PRO A 356 8.37 17.68 -3.11
C PRO A 356 8.43 18.61 -1.90
N PHE A 357 7.38 19.42 -1.66
CA PHE A 357 7.23 20.25 -0.47
C PHE A 357 6.56 19.48 0.67
N GLU A 358 5.49 18.72 0.36
CA GLU A 358 4.81 17.84 1.31
C GLU A 358 5.77 16.83 1.96
N ARG A 359 6.50 16.03 1.15
CA ARG A 359 7.44 15.02 1.65
C ARG A 359 8.56 15.66 2.49
N ARG A 360 9.04 16.85 2.11
CA ARG A 360 9.99 17.64 2.92
C ARG A 360 9.38 18.17 4.22
N SER A 361 8.07 18.38 4.30
CA SER A 361 7.41 18.78 5.54
C SER A 361 7.29 17.62 6.53
N PHE A 362 6.98 16.40 6.06
CA PHE A 362 7.01 15.20 6.90
C PHE A 362 8.41 14.92 7.45
N ILE A 363 9.43 14.90 6.58
CA ILE A 363 10.84 14.75 7.02
C ILE A 363 11.27 15.84 8.02
N ALA A 364 10.71 17.05 7.92
CA ALA A 364 10.99 18.13 8.87
C ALA A 364 10.27 17.94 10.21
N PHE A 365 9.05 17.38 10.24
CA PHE A 365 8.39 16.97 11.48
C PHE A 365 9.13 15.80 12.15
N ASP A 366 9.60 14.81 11.38
CA ASP A 366 10.44 13.70 11.86
C ASP A 366 11.78 14.14 12.48
N GLN A 367 12.15 15.42 12.30
CA GLN A 367 13.38 16.06 12.78
C GLN A 367 13.14 17.20 13.79
N ASP A 368 11.90 17.36 14.29
CA ASP A 368 11.44 18.47 15.14
C ASP A 368 11.61 19.89 14.52
N ASP A 369 11.97 20.02 13.23
CA ASP A 369 12.14 21.30 12.54
C ASP A 369 10.80 21.84 12.01
N ALA A 370 9.97 22.30 12.94
CA ALA A 370 8.71 22.99 12.64
C ALA A 370 8.89 24.22 11.72
N LEU A 371 10.08 24.83 11.66
CA LEU A 371 10.37 25.95 10.76
C LEU A 371 10.54 25.49 9.32
N ALA A 372 11.29 24.42 9.07
CA ALA A 372 11.40 23.81 7.75
C ALA A 372 10.06 23.22 7.28
N ALA A 373 9.30 22.58 8.19
CA ALA A 373 7.96 22.09 7.91
C ALA A 373 7.02 23.23 7.47
N ALA A 374 6.93 24.31 8.26
CA ALA A 374 6.11 25.48 7.92
C ALA A 374 6.55 26.15 6.61
N GLN A 375 7.86 26.24 6.32
CA GLN A 375 8.36 26.80 5.07
C GLN A 375 7.92 25.98 3.85
N ALA A 376 7.97 24.65 3.93
CA ALA A 376 7.53 23.79 2.84
C ALA A 376 5.99 23.83 2.68
N LEU A 377 5.25 23.73 3.79
CA LEU A 377 3.79 23.76 3.79
C LEU A 377 3.19 25.08 3.31
N VAL A 378 3.85 26.23 3.57
CA VAL A 378 3.47 27.53 3.00
C VAL A 378 3.54 27.52 1.47
N VAL A 379 4.47 26.77 0.86
CA VAL A 379 4.49 26.57 -0.59
C VAL A 379 3.40 25.60 -1.03
N ALA A 380 3.23 24.48 -0.33
CA ALA A 380 2.20 23.48 -0.64
C ALA A 380 0.78 24.09 -0.68
N VAL A 381 0.36 24.86 0.33
CA VAL A 381 -0.96 25.55 0.33
C VAL A 381 -1.05 26.70 -0.67
N SER A 382 0.07 27.18 -1.24
CA SER A 382 0.06 28.17 -2.32
C SER A 382 -0.13 27.53 -3.71
N LEU A 383 0.19 26.24 -3.83
CA LEU A 383 0.03 25.43 -5.03
C LEU A 383 -1.31 24.68 -5.06
N ALA A 384 -1.75 24.16 -3.91
CA ALA A 384 -3.05 23.52 -3.69
C ALA A 384 -3.79 24.16 -2.49
N PRO A 385 -4.31 25.39 -2.62
CA PRO A 385 -5.05 26.11 -1.57
C PRO A 385 -6.39 25.45 -1.15
N GLU A 386 -6.78 24.36 -1.81
CA GLU A 386 -7.92 23.51 -1.50
C GLU A 386 -7.60 22.21 -0.74
N SER A 387 -6.33 21.88 -0.49
CA SER A 387 -5.96 20.69 0.30
C SER A 387 -6.13 20.95 1.80
N ASP A 388 -7.14 20.33 2.42
CA ASP A 388 -7.37 20.40 3.87
C ASP A 388 -6.21 19.77 4.65
N LEU A 389 -5.58 18.71 4.12
CA LEU A 389 -4.37 18.10 4.69
C LEU A 389 -3.22 19.12 4.80
N TYR A 390 -2.93 19.88 3.74
CA TYR A 390 -1.85 20.87 3.77
C TYR A 390 -2.15 22.05 4.71
N TRP A 391 -3.42 22.47 4.81
CA TRP A 391 -3.83 23.48 5.81
C TRP A 391 -3.76 22.95 7.25
N THR A 392 -4.11 21.69 7.47
CA THR A 392 -4.03 21.01 8.79
C THR A 392 -2.59 20.94 9.27
N ASN A 393 -1.69 20.44 8.42
CA ASN A 393 -0.27 20.30 8.73
C ASN A 393 0.39 21.69 8.90
N LEU A 394 -0.02 22.69 8.12
CA LEU A 394 0.43 24.08 8.32
C LEU A 394 -0.05 24.67 9.66
N GLY A 395 -1.25 24.27 10.11
CA GLY A 395 -1.73 24.56 11.46
C GLY A 395 -0.78 24.00 12.52
N TRP A 396 -0.52 22.69 12.47
CA TRP A 396 0.41 22.01 13.37
C TRP A 396 1.81 22.67 13.40
N ALA A 397 2.42 22.93 12.24
CA ALA A 397 3.71 23.60 12.16
C ALA A 397 3.68 25.03 12.77
N TYR A 398 2.57 25.76 12.64
CA TYR A 398 2.41 27.06 13.30
C TYR A 398 2.17 26.96 14.81
N TYR A 399 1.54 25.90 15.32
CA TYR A 399 1.41 25.65 16.76
C TYR A 399 2.79 25.40 17.40
N LEU A 400 3.60 24.52 16.81
CA LEU A 400 4.97 24.22 17.28
C LEU A 400 5.88 25.46 17.25
N LEU A 401 5.67 26.38 16.32
CA LEU A 401 6.38 27.67 16.25
C LEU A 401 5.82 28.75 17.20
N GLY A 402 4.79 28.45 17.99
CA GLY A 402 4.13 29.42 18.88
C GLY A 402 3.32 30.51 18.17
N PHE A 403 3.03 30.35 16.87
CA PHE A 403 2.24 31.28 16.08
C PHE A 403 0.74 30.93 16.15
N LEU A 404 0.18 30.96 17.36
CA LEU A 404 -1.16 30.46 17.68
C LEU A 404 -2.27 31.04 16.78
N GLU A 405 -2.28 32.35 16.50
CA GLU A 405 -3.28 32.99 15.63
C GLU A 405 -3.01 32.76 14.13
N ARG A 406 -1.94 32.05 13.77
CA ARG A 406 -1.76 31.46 12.43
C ARG A 406 -2.20 30.01 12.42
N SER A 407 -1.90 29.26 13.48
CA SER A 407 -2.34 27.88 13.67
C SER A 407 -3.86 27.77 13.59
N GLU A 408 -4.59 28.51 14.43
CA GLU A 408 -6.06 28.54 14.43
C GLU A 408 -6.64 28.85 13.05
N ARG A 409 -6.10 29.84 12.33
CA ARG A 409 -6.61 30.21 10.99
C ARG A 409 -6.29 29.16 9.93
N ALA A 410 -5.24 28.36 10.09
CA ALA A 410 -4.94 27.25 9.20
C ALA A 410 -5.84 26.04 9.51
N SER A 411 -6.04 25.69 10.79
CA SER A 411 -7.00 24.67 11.23
C SER A 411 -8.44 24.99 10.81
N LEU A 412 -8.91 26.23 11.05
CA LEU A 412 -10.22 26.69 10.56
C LEU A 412 -10.32 26.63 9.04
N ARG A 413 -9.23 26.93 8.30
CA ARG A 413 -9.22 26.85 6.84
C ARG A 413 -9.26 25.41 6.31
N ALA A 414 -8.66 24.44 7.03
CA ALA A 414 -8.86 23.03 6.74
C ALA A 414 -10.32 22.61 6.97
N LEU A 415 -10.94 23.06 8.06
CA LEU A 415 -12.35 22.76 8.37
C LEU A 415 -13.35 23.46 7.43
N GLU A 416 -13.00 24.60 6.83
CA GLU A 416 -13.75 25.21 5.71
C GLU A 416 -13.74 24.37 4.43
N LEU A 417 -12.76 23.47 4.28
CA LEU A 417 -12.58 22.60 3.11
C LEU A 417 -13.14 21.18 3.37
N ASN A 418 -12.94 20.67 4.57
CA ASN A 418 -13.35 19.34 5.02
C ASN A 418 -13.71 19.37 6.52
N ASP A 419 -15.00 19.38 6.85
CA ASP A 419 -15.47 19.39 8.24
C ASP A 419 -15.30 18.03 8.96
N GLN A 420 -14.92 16.97 8.23
CA GLN A 420 -14.57 15.65 8.76
C GLN A 420 -13.05 15.51 9.03
N GLN A 421 -12.25 16.57 8.86
CA GLN A 421 -10.81 16.53 9.13
C GLN A 421 -10.54 16.55 10.65
N TYR A 422 -10.57 15.38 11.29
CA TYR A 422 -10.46 15.26 12.76
C TYR A 422 -9.17 15.88 13.32
N VAL A 423 -8.05 15.78 12.59
CA VAL A 423 -6.76 16.37 12.98
C VAL A 423 -6.83 17.92 12.98
N ALA A 424 -7.67 18.54 12.15
CA ALA A 424 -7.89 19.98 12.17
C ALA A 424 -8.77 20.43 13.34
N TRP A 425 -9.82 19.66 13.69
CA TRP A 425 -10.59 19.88 14.93
C TRP A 425 -9.72 19.73 16.17
N TYR A 426 -8.90 18.69 16.21
CA TYR A 426 -7.91 18.44 17.25
C TYR A 426 -6.94 19.62 17.42
N ASN A 427 -6.25 20.03 16.34
CA ASN A 427 -5.32 21.17 16.34
C ASN A 427 -6.00 22.47 16.79
N LEU A 428 -7.26 22.69 16.39
CA LEU A 428 -8.05 23.84 16.82
C LEU A 428 -8.33 23.81 18.33
N GLY A 429 -8.74 22.65 18.86
CA GLY A 429 -8.96 22.43 20.28
C GLY A 429 -7.72 22.67 21.14
N LEU A 430 -6.55 22.23 20.66
CA LEU A 430 -5.26 22.46 21.31
C LEU A 430 -4.93 23.96 21.36
N VAL A 431 -5.04 24.68 20.24
CA VAL A 431 -4.81 26.13 20.17
C VAL A 431 -5.79 26.91 21.06
N GLN A 432 -7.04 26.47 21.15
CA GLN A 432 -8.05 27.08 22.03
C GLN A 432 -7.76 26.79 23.51
N ALA A 433 -7.28 25.59 23.86
CA ALA A 433 -6.87 25.25 25.22
C ALA A 433 -5.65 26.07 25.68
N VAL A 434 -4.63 26.25 24.83
CA VAL A 434 -3.46 27.13 25.13
C VAL A 434 -3.77 28.62 24.98
N THR A 435 -4.99 29.01 24.57
CA THR A 435 -5.47 30.40 24.62
C THR A 435 -6.61 30.61 25.63
N ASP A 436 -6.77 29.68 26.60
CA ASP A 436 -7.78 29.68 27.67
C ASP A 436 -9.26 29.74 27.21
N ARG A 437 -9.53 29.50 25.91
CA ARG A 437 -10.86 29.50 25.31
C ARG A 437 -11.56 28.15 25.50
N LEU A 438 -11.76 27.79 26.77
CA LEU A 438 -12.22 26.46 27.18
C LEU A 438 -13.54 26.00 26.57
N SER A 439 -14.50 26.90 26.34
CA SER A 439 -15.77 26.53 25.68
C SER A 439 -15.54 26.03 24.26
N GLU A 440 -14.75 26.77 23.48
CA GLU A 440 -14.43 26.44 22.10
C GLU A 440 -13.56 25.18 22.05
N ALA A 441 -12.54 25.09 22.91
CA ALA A 441 -11.65 23.94 22.98
C ALA A 441 -12.40 22.63 23.24
N MET A 442 -13.34 22.63 24.21
CA MET A 442 -14.12 21.44 24.53
C MET A 442 -15.10 21.05 23.42
N GLU A 443 -15.61 22.00 22.64
CA GLU A 443 -16.43 21.74 21.45
C GLU A 443 -15.58 21.12 20.32
N ALA A 444 -14.39 21.67 20.07
CA ALA A 444 -13.46 21.15 19.07
C ALA A 444 -12.94 19.73 19.39
N TYR A 445 -12.57 19.44 20.64
CA TYR A 445 -12.20 18.08 21.06
C TYR A 445 -13.39 17.10 20.97
N GLN A 446 -14.61 17.54 21.28
CA GLN A 446 -15.82 16.72 21.10
C GLN A 446 -16.07 16.38 19.62
N HIS A 447 -15.80 17.31 18.70
CA HIS A 447 -15.88 17.04 17.27
C HIS A 447 -14.79 16.06 16.80
N ALA A 448 -13.54 16.24 17.22
CA ALA A 448 -12.44 15.33 16.86
C ALA A 448 -12.72 13.88 17.31
N LEU A 449 -13.04 13.69 18.60
CA LEU A 449 -13.34 12.37 19.20
C LEU A 449 -14.63 11.71 18.68
N ALA A 450 -15.55 12.49 18.08
CA ALA A 450 -16.75 11.97 17.44
C ALA A 450 -16.52 11.50 16.00
N ILE A 451 -15.45 11.96 15.35
CA ILE A 451 -15.02 11.51 14.01
C ILE A 451 -14.07 10.33 14.15
N ASP A 452 -13.01 10.47 14.96
CA ASP A 452 -12.08 9.38 15.28
C ASP A 452 -11.77 9.35 16.79
N PRO A 453 -12.25 8.33 17.52
CA PRO A 453 -11.89 8.12 18.92
C PRO A 453 -10.40 7.82 19.17
N GLY A 454 -9.63 7.45 18.14
CA GLY A 454 -8.19 7.15 18.24
C GLY A 454 -7.32 8.36 18.58
N VAL A 455 -7.79 9.59 18.29
CA VAL A 455 -7.07 10.84 18.59
C VAL A 455 -6.99 11.15 20.10
N GLU A 456 -7.66 10.37 20.96
CA GLU A 456 -7.66 10.56 22.43
C GLU A 456 -6.24 10.44 23.00
N ASP A 457 -5.44 9.47 22.54
CA ASP A 457 -4.05 9.24 22.97
C ASP A 457 -3.10 10.36 22.50
N GLU A 458 -3.18 10.74 21.22
CA GLU A 458 -2.36 11.79 20.60
C GLU A 458 -2.62 13.15 21.26
N ALA A 459 -3.90 13.49 21.45
CA ALA A 459 -4.31 14.74 22.07
C ALA A 459 -3.89 14.85 23.55
N ILE A 460 -3.78 13.72 24.26
CA ILE A 460 -3.24 13.68 25.63
C ILE A 460 -1.75 14.04 25.62
N VAL A 461 -0.94 13.39 24.77
CA VAL A 461 0.52 13.62 24.70
C VAL A 461 0.82 15.09 24.40
N ASP A 462 0.09 15.69 23.47
CA ASP A 462 0.34 17.09 23.11
C ASP A 462 -0.22 18.12 24.08
N LEU A 463 -1.25 17.77 24.87
CA LEU A 463 -1.65 18.58 26.02
C LEU A 463 -0.63 18.46 27.19
N GLU A 464 0.00 17.29 27.38
CA GLU A 464 1.14 17.14 28.29
C GLU A 464 2.35 17.99 27.82
N ASN A 465 2.65 17.99 26.52
CA ASN A 465 3.65 18.89 25.92
C ASN A 465 3.27 20.37 26.09
N ALA A 466 1.98 20.71 25.90
CA ALA A 466 1.48 22.07 26.05
C ALA A 466 1.67 22.63 27.47
N LEU A 467 1.58 21.80 28.52
CA LEU A 467 1.88 22.22 29.89
C LEU A 467 3.35 22.63 30.09
N THR A 468 4.26 22.13 29.24
CA THR A 468 5.69 22.49 29.27
C THR A 468 5.97 23.76 28.46
N LEU A 469 5.30 23.93 27.31
CA LEU A 469 5.46 25.09 26.43
C LEU A 469 4.71 26.34 26.94
N TYR A 470 3.54 26.15 27.53
CA TYR A 470 2.61 27.20 27.95
C TYR A 470 2.22 27.08 29.44
N PRO A 471 3.19 27.04 30.38
CA PRO A 471 2.97 26.66 31.78
C PRO A 471 2.13 27.63 32.61
N ASP A 472 1.73 28.78 32.06
CA ASP A 472 0.82 29.74 32.69
C ASP A 472 -0.65 29.54 32.25
N GLN A 473 -0.91 28.89 31.11
CA GLN A 473 -2.23 28.77 30.50
C GLN A 473 -3.05 27.69 31.23
N ILE A 474 -4.17 28.09 31.83
CA ILE A 474 -4.91 27.23 32.75
C ILE A 474 -5.84 26.26 32.03
N GLY A 475 -6.25 26.58 30.80
CA GLY A 475 -7.18 25.78 30.01
C GLY A 475 -6.65 24.39 29.66
N VAL A 476 -5.35 24.29 29.42
CA VAL A 476 -4.64 23.03 29.16
C VAL A 476 -4.92 21.99 30.26
N HIS A 477 -4.88 22.41 31.53
CA HIS A 477 -5.17 21.52 32.66
C HIS A 477 -6.61 20.98 32.64
N PHE A 478 -7.61 21.77 32.23
CA PHE A 478 -9.00 21.31 32.16
C PHE A 478 -9.24 20.38 30.95
N ALA A 479 -8.61 20.69 29.81
CA ALA A 479 -8.67 19.83 28.63
C ALA A 479 -8.04 18.45 28.91
N LEU A 480 -6.81 18.44 29.44
CA LEU A 480 -6.09 17.21 29.78
C LEU A 480 -6.82 16.40 30.86
N ALA A 481 -7.40 17.07 31.86
CA ALA A 481 -8.23 16.41 32.86
C ALA A 481 -9.46 15.70 32.25
N THR A 482 -10.06 16.29 31.20
CA THR A 482 -11.24 15.75 30.52
C THR A 482 -10.86 14.53 29.66
N LEU A 483 -9.70 14.54 28.99
CA LEU A 483 -9.22 13.38 28.22
C LEU A 483 -8.75 12.24 29.14
N TYR A 484 -7.96 12.52 30.19
CA TYR A 484 -7.61 11.52 31.21
C TYR A 484 -8.84 10.87 31.84
N GLU A 485 -9.94 11.62 32.04
CA GLU A 485 -11.19 11.11 32.56
C GLU A 485 -11.93 10.20 31.55
N ALA A 486 -11.78 10.46 30.25
CA ALA A 486 -12.34 9.65 29.17
C ALA A 486 -11.53 8.35 28.94
N GLU A 487 -10.21 8.39 29.11
CA GLU A 487 -9.29 7.24 29.05
C GLU A 487 -9.52 6.30 30.27
N GLY A 488 -9.79 6.91 31.44
CA GLY A 488 -10.01 6.23 32.72
C GLY A 488 -8.90 6.46 33.76
N ARG A 489 -7.92 7.32 33.48
CA ARG A 489 -6.81 7.74 34.36
C ARG A 489 -7.27 8.68 35.47
N ARG A 490 -8.17 8.17 36.33
CA ARG A 490 -8.93 8.95 37.32
C ARG A 490 -8.09 9.81 38.26
N GLU A 491 -6.95 9.30 38.72
CA GLU A 491 -6.05 10.00 39.64
C GLU A 491 -5.36 11.18 38.95
N GLU A 492 -4.96 11.03 37.70
CA GLU A 492 -4.33 12.08 36.90
C GLU A 492 -5.39 13.11 36.48
N ALA A 493 -6.56 12.67 36.03
CA ALA A 493 -7.71 13.52 35.73
C ALA A 493 -8.09 14.43 36.91
N ALA A 494 -8.23 13.86 38.11
CA ALA A 494 -8.53 14.62 39.31
C ALA A 494 -7.41 15.61 39.65
N THR A 495 -6.14 15.18 39.50
CA THR A 495 -4.97 16.04 39.74
C THR A 495 -4.92 17.22 38.77
N GLN A 496 -5.25 17.04 37.49
CA GLN A 496 -5.29 18.13 36.52
C GLN A 496 -6.49 19.08 36.75
N PHE A 497 -7.68 18.57 37.10
CA PHE A 497 -8.78 19.44 37.55
C PHE A 497 -8.43 20.23 38.83
N GLU A 498 -7.66 19.64 39.74
CA GLU A 498 -7.14 20.31 40.95
C GLU A 498 -6.13 21.42 40.58
N GLN A 499 -5.25 21.22 39.59
CA GLN A 499 -4.36 22.27 39.07
C GLN A 499 -5.12 23.42 38.42
N PHE A 500 -6.13 23.13 37.59
CA PHE A 500 -7.00 24.15 36.99
C PHE A 500 -7.68 25.03 38.05
N LEU A 501 -8.21 24.42 39.12
CA LEU A 501 -8.81 25.16 40.23
C LEU A 501 -7.76 25.96 41.03
N ALA A 502 -6.60 25.37 41.32
CA ALA A 502 -5.53 26.02 42.08
C ALA A 502 -4.97 27.28 41.38
N ARG A 503 -4.97 27.28 40.04
CA ARG A 503 -4.55 28.42 39.21
C ARG A 503 -5.65 29.47 38.96
N GLY A 504 -6.85 29.29 39.51
CA GLY A 504 -7.93 30.28 39.46
C GLY A 504 -8.94 30.11 38.34
N GLY A 505 -9.17 28.86 37.88
CA GLY A 505 -10.19 28.52 36.89
C GLY A 505 -11.56 29.18 37.14
N GLY A 506 -12.15 29.71 36.06
CA GLY A 506 -13.42 30.45 36.10
C GLY A 506 -14.67 29.57 36.05
N GLU A 507 -15.82 30.12 36.45
CA GLU A 507 -17.12 29.48 36.25
C GLU A 507 -17.56 29.60 34.77
N PRO A 508 -18.27 28.59 34.20
CA PRO A 508 -18.85 27.41 34.85
C PRO A 508 -17.88 26.23 35.03
N PHE A 509 -16.70 26.27 34.40
CA PHE A 509 -15.74 25.17 34.41
C PHE A 509 -15.23 24.83 35.81
N ALA A 510 -15.14 25.81 36.70
CA ALA A 510 -14.75 25.59 38.10
C ALA A 510 -15.78 24.77 38.89
N ALA A 511 -17.08 24.96 38.67
CA ALA A 511 -18.11 24.08 39.23
C ALA A 511 -18.04 22.66 38.63
N GLN A 512 -17.81 22.54 37.32
CA GLN A 512 -17.64 21.25 36.67
C GLN A 512 -16.41 20.49 37.20
N ALA A 513 -15.25 21.13 37.28
CA ALA A 513 -14.03 20.55 37.84
C ALA A 513 -14.23 20.08 39.29
N ARG A 514 -14.85 20.90 40.16
CA ARG A 514 -15.20 20.50 41.54
C ARG A 514 -16.10 19.26 41.57
N GLN A 515 -17.06 19.15 40.65
CA GLN A 515 -17.94 17.99 40.54
C GLN A 515 -17.18 16.74 40.06
N ARG A 516 -16.33 16.86 39.04
CA ARG A 516 -15.54 15.72 38.53
C ARG A 516 -14.53 15.24 39.56
N ILE A 517 -13.77 16.11 40.23
CA ILE A 517 -12.86 15.73 41.33
C ILE A 517 -13.58 14.90 42.40
N ALA A 518 -14.79 15.33 42.82
CA ALA A 518 -15.56 14.63 43.84
C ALA A 518 -16.02 13.22 43.40
N VAL A 519 -16.23 12.99 42.11
CA VAL A 519 -16.50 11.66 41.53
C VAL A 519 -15.20 10.86 41.41
N LEU A 520 -14.17 11.46 40.83
CA LEU A 520 -12.89 10.83 40.50
C LEU A 520 -12.12 10.36 41.73
N ARG A 521 -12.11 11.14 42.82
CA ARG A 521 -11.49 10.80 44.11
C ARG A 521 -12.34 9.88 45.00
N ALA A 522 -13.59 9.57 44.63
CA ALA A 522 -14.42 8.63 45.39
C ALA A 522 -14.00 7.17 45.11
N PRO A 523 -14.17 6.21 46.05
CA PRO A 523 -13.85 4.81 45.81
C PRO A 523 -14.56 4.25 44.56
N PRO A 524 -13.90 3.48 43.69
CA PRO A 524 -14.52 2.91 42.50
C PRO A 524 -15.63 1.90 42.88
N PRO A 525 -16.72 1.81 42.07
CA PRO A 525 -17.83 0.89 42.33
C PRO A 525 -17.38 -0.57 42.18
N PRO A 526 -17.84 -1.50 43.03
CA PRO A 526 -17.28 -2.85 43.10
C PRO A 526 -17.53 -3.68 41.83
N LEU A 527 -16.49 -4.41 41.40
CA LEU A 527 -16.57 -5.41 40.34
C LEU A 527 -17.14 -6.73 40.88
N GLU A 528 -18.10 -7.32 40.17
CA GLU A 528 -18.67 -8.63 40.45
C GLU A 528 -18.54 -9.56 39.24
N ILE A 529 -18.02 -10.78 39.45
CA ILE A 529 -18.05 -11.87 38.46
C ILE A 529 -19.27 -12.74 38.76
N THR A 530 -20.14 -12.97 37.78
CA THR A 530 -21.34 -13.81 37.96
C THR A 530 -20.99 -15.30 38.04
N SER A 531 -21.95 -16.12 38.50
CA SER A 531 -21.72 -17.55 38.79
C SER A 531 -21.47 -18.43 37.57
N ASP A 532 -21.89 -18.00 36.39
CA ASP A 532 -22.14 -18.89 35.25
C ASP A 532 -20.92 -18.98 34.31
N ILE A 533 -19.77 -19.26 34.91
CA ILE A 533 -18.48 -19.38 34.22
C ILE A 533 -18.46 -20.67 33.40
N THR A 534 -18.27 -20.54 32.09
CA THR A 534 -18.21 -21.65 31.15
C THR A 534 -16.80 -21.84 30.62
N LEU A 535 -16.33 -23.08 30.56
CA LEU A 535 -15.03 -23.44 29.98
C LEU A 535 -15.26 -24.24 28.69
N SER A 536 -14.53 -23.87 27.63
CA SER A 536 -14.67 -24.47 26.30
C SER A 536 -13.33 -24.88 25.71
N LEU A 537 -13.36 -25.88 24.82
CA LEU A 537 -12.18 -26.38 24.11
C LEU A 537 -11.84 -25.45 22.93
N GLY A 538 -11.25 -24.30 23.21
CA GLY A 538 -11.08 -23.21 22.26
C GLY A 538 -12.37 -22.42 22.01
N ALA A 539 -12.24 -21.22 21.42
CA ALA A 539 -13.34 -20.25 21.27
C ALA A 539 -14.53 -20.73 20.42
N ARG A 540 -14.36 -21.82 19.65
CA ARG A 540 -15.41 -22.44 18.80
C ARG A 540 -15.65 -23.92 19.09
N GLY A 541 -14.99 -24.49 20.11
CA GLY A 541 -15.17 -25.89 20.50
C GLY A 541 -16.29 -26.11 21.52
N PRO A 542 -16.56 -27.37 21.91
CA PRO A 542 -17.58 -27.68 22.90
C PRO A 542 -17.24 -27.11 24.28
N VAL A 543 -18.27 -26.65 25.00
CA VAL A 543 -18.22 -26.40 26.44
C VAL A 543 -17.98 -27.74 27.15
N THR A 544 -16.97 -27.82 28.02
CA THR A 544 -16.56 -29.06 28.68
C THR A 544 -15.97 -28.77 30.07
N ALA A 545 -16.27 -29.63 31.04
CA ALA A 545 -15.61 -29.64 32.35
C ALA A 545 -14.32 -30.49 32.36
N THR A 546 -14.04 -31.20 31.26
CA THR A 546 -12.93 -32.15 31.15
C THR A 546 -12.06 -31.84 29.93
N PHE A 547 -10.76 -31.73 30.21
CA PHE A 547 -9.69 -31.39 29.27
C PHE A 547 -8.64 -32.50 29.21
N GLN A 548 -7.69 -32.37 28.29
CA GLN A 548 -6.53 -33.25 28.11
C GLN A 548 -5.24 -32.40 28.08
N PRO A 549 -4.07 -32.96 28.42
CA PRO A 549 -2.81 -32.23 28.37
C PRO A 549 -2.54 -31.73 26.95
N GLY A 550 -2.24 -30.44 26.78
CA GLY A 550 -2.05 -29.79 25.47
C GLY A 550 -3.25 -29.01 24.96
N ASP A 551 -4.46 -29.20 25.52
CA ASP A 551 -5.67 -28.44 25.13
C ASP A 551 -5.50 -26.93 25.37
N ARG A 552 -6.02 -26.10 24.46
CA ARG A 552 -6.32 -24.69 24.77
C ARG A 552 -7.73 -24.60 25.38
N LEU A 553 -7.84 -24.15 26.62
CA LEU A 553 -9.14 -23.83 27.23
C LEU A 553 -9.47 -22.34 27.02
N VAL A 554 -10.74 -22.02 26.82
CA VAL A 554 -11.26 -20.65 26.78
C VAL A 554 -12.32 -20.49 27.86
N ALA A 555 -12.16 -19.45 28.68
CA ALA A 555 -13.05 -19.13 29.79
C ALA A 555 -13.99 -17.97 29.41
N ARG A 556 -15.30 -18.19 29.58
CA ARG A 556 -16.35 -17.20 29.32
C ARG A 556 -17.21 -16.96 30.55
N PHE A 557 -17.39 -15.68 30.91
CA PHE A 557 -18.09 -15.23 32.12
C PHE A 557 -18.67 -13.83 31.93
N GLU A 558 -19.56 -13.40 32.81
CA GLU A 558 -20.06 -12.02 32.85
C GLU A 558 -19.45 -11.26 34.03
N LEU A 559 -18.97 -10.05 33.75
CA LEU A 559 -18.47 -9.07 34.71
C LEU A 559 -19.49 -7.93 34.82
N SER A 560 -19.75 -7.43 36.02
CA SER A 560 -20.69 -6.32 36.23
C SER A 560 -20.29 -5.39 37.38
N THR A 561 -20.90 -4.20 37.40
CA THR A 561 -20.77 -3.19 38.45
C THR A 561 -22.18 -2.78 38.89
N PRO A 562 -22.68 -3.23 40.06
CA PRO A 562 -24.10 -3.10 40.43
C PRO A 562 -24.65 -1.66 40.43
N GLY A 563 -25.30 -1.27 39.32
CA GLY A 563 -25.88 0.06 39.13
C GLY A 563 -24.90 1.14 38.64
N PHE A 564 -23.69 0.77 38.22
CA PHE A 564 -22.65 1.67 37.72
C PHE A 564 -22.03 1.15 36.43
N GLU A 565 -21.34 2.02 35.69
CA GLU A 565 -20.57 1.67 34.50
C GLU A 565 -19.27 0.93 34.85
N LEU A 566 -18.90 -0.04 34.02
CA LEU A 566 -17.64 -0.79 34.11
C LEU A 566 -16.45 0.09 33.69
N PRO A 567 -15.22 -0.22 34.16
CA PRO A 567 -14.00 0.37 33.62
C PRO A 567 -13.86 0.13 32.11
N SER A 568 -13.38 1.15 31.37
CA SER A 568 -13.08 1.11 29.93
C SER A 568 -12.13 -0.02 29.52
N GLN A 569 -11.22 -0.41 30.42
CA GLN A 569 -10.37 -1.58 30.30
C GLN A 569 -10.30 -2.34 31.62
N VAL A 570 -10.23 -3.68 31.55
CA VAL A 570 -9.95 -4.55 32.70
C VAL A 570 -8.88 -5.58 32.37
N MET A 571 -8.00 -5.86 33.32
CA MET A 571 -7.02 -6.95 33.21
C MET A 571 -7.66 -8.24 33.73
N VAL A 572 -7.73 -9.26 32.87
CA VAL A 572 -8.21 -10.60 33.23
C VAL A 572 -7.02 -11.55 33.33
N THR A 573 -6.87 -12.19 34.49
CA THR A 573 -5.81 -13.16 34.77
C THR A 573 -6.40 -14.55 34.98
N LEU A 574 -5.89 -15.53 34.21
CA LEU A 574 -6.16 -16.95 34.39
C LEU A 574 -4.92 -17.65 34.97
N ARG A 575 -5.10 -18.41 36.05
CA ARG A 575 -4.01 -19.20 36.65
C ARG A 575 -4.51 -20.57 37.08
N LEU A 576 -3.85 -21.63 36.59
CA LEU A 576 -4.08 -22.97 37.11
C LEU A 576 -3.41 -23.09 38.49
N GLN A 577 -4.21 -23.27 39.54
CA GLN A 577 -3.73 -23.59 40.89
C GLN A 577 -3.23 -25.04 40.92
N ASP A 578 -2.32 -25.34 41.86
CA ASP A 578 -1.75 -26.67 42.07
C ASP A 578 -0.96 -27.24 40.87
N ALA A 579 -0.63 -26.39 39.88
CA ALA A 579 0.32 -26.61 38.80
C ALA A 579 1.38 -25.49 38.79
N ASP A 580 2.62 -25.81 38.42
CA ASP A 580 3.69 -24.82 38.27
C ASP A 580 3.62 -24.15 36.88
N LEU A 581 2.61 -23.29 36.72
CA LEU A 581 2.32 -22.59 35.48
C LEU A 581 2.28 -21.07 35.68
N ALA A 582 2.84 -20.35 34.70
CA ALA A 582 2.69 -18.92 34.58
C ALA A 582 1.21 -18.57 34.43
N ALA A 583 0.78 -17.48 35.07
CA ALA A 583 -0.56 -16.95 34.88
C ALA A 583 -0.65 -16.20 33.55
N LEU A 584 -1.62 -16.53 32.72
CA LEU A 584 -1.99 -15.71 31.56
C LEU A 584 -2.65 -14.44 32.11
N SER A 585 -2.28 -13.26 31.59
CA SER A 585 -2.99 -12.01 31.85
C SER A 585 -3.25 -11.29 30.52
N GLN A 586 -4.46 -10.76 30.35
CA GLN A 586 -4.92 -10.13 29.11
C GLN A 586 -5.81 -8.93 29.43
N THR A 587 -5.50 -7.77 28.84
CA THR A 587 -6.37 -6.60 28.88
C THR A 587 -7.60 -6.82 27.99
N VAL A 588 -8.77 -6.45 28.48
CA VAL A 588 -10.06 -6.51 27.78
C VAL A 588 -10.68 -5.13 27.78
N SER A 589 -10.88 -4.56 26.60
CA SER A 589 -11.61 -3.31 26.43
C SER A 589 -13.12 -3.54 26.58
N ILE A 590 -13.79 -2.63 27.28
CA ILE A 590 -15.22 -2.69 27.58
C ILE A 590 -15.91 -1.50 26.88
N PRO A 591 -17.07 -1.69 26.21
CA PRO A 591 -17.80 -0.58 25.59
C PRO A 591 -18.26 0.48 26.60
N ARG A 592 -18.06 1.77 26.26
CA ARG A 592 -18.59 2.91 27.04
C ARG A 592 -20.11 2.72 27.28
N GLY A 593 -20.55 2.96 28.52
CA GLY A 593 -21.92 2.78 29.01
C GLY A 593 -22.28 1.37 29.49
N ALA A 594 -21.39 0.37 29.40
CA ALA A 594 -21.69 -1.00 29.83
C ALA A 594 -21.72 -1.14 31.37
N VAL A 595 -22.87 -1.50 31.95
CA VAL A 595 -23.00 -1.84 33.38
C VAL A 595 -22.73 -3.32 33.69
N ALA A 596 -22.74 -4.15 32.64
CA ALA A 596 -22.38 -5.56 32.62
C ALA A 596 -21.84 -5.93 31.24
N PHE A 597 -20.87 -6.86 31.17
CA PHE A 597 -20.23 -7.28 29.94
C PHE A 597 -19.79 -8.76 29.99
N VAL A 598 -20.01 -9.49 28.90
CA VAL A 598 -19.66 -10.92 28.78
C VAL A 598 -18.29 -11.05 28.13
N ILE A 599 -17.29 -11.36 28.95
CA ILE A 599 -15.91 -11.63 28.52
C ILE A 599 -15.83 -13.08 28.03
N GLY A 600 -15.37 -13.29 26.79
CA GLY A 600 -15.54 -14.58 26.09
C GLY A 600 -14.28 -15.28 25.56
N ASP A 601 -13.17 -14.55 25.33
CA ASP A 601 -12.05 -15.05 24.50
C ASP A 601 -10.72 -15.22 25.26
N ILE A 602 -10.77 -15.31 26.60
CA ILE A 602 -9.57 -15.42 27.44
C ILE A 602 -9.11 -16.88 27.46
N ALA A 603 -7.91 -17.13 26.91
CA ALA A 603 -7.50 -18.45 26.46
C ALA A 603 -6.17 -18.93 27.07
N LEU A 604 -6.19 -20.05 27.79
CA LEU A 604 -5.02 -20.66 28.43
C LEU A 604 -4.66 -21.98 27.74
N ASP A 605 -3.43 -22.10 27.19
CA ASP A 605 -2.89 -23.38 26.73
C ASP A 605 -2.43 -24.23 27.93
N LEU A 606 -2.95 -25.46 28.06
CA LEU A 606 -2.43 -26.46 28.98
C LEU A 606 -1.16 -27.10 28.38
N PRO A 607 -0.10 -27.38 29.16
CA PRO A 607 1.05 -28.12 28.66
C PRO A 607 0.69 -29.53 28.21
N ALA A 608 1.31 -30.01 27.13
CA ALA A 608 1.23 -31.43 26.74
C ALA A 608 1.89 -32.38 27.77
N THR A 609 2.70 -31.84 28.68
CA THR A 609 3.35 -32.52 29.80
C THR A 609 2.57 -32.43 31.12
N LEU A 610 1.40 -31.78 31.13
CA LEU A 610 0.57 -31.66 32.34
C LEU A 610 0.07 -33.06 32.77
N ALA A 611 0.12 -33.35 34.06
CA ALA A 611 -0.38 -34.62 34.57
C ALA A 611 -1.91 -34.70 34.50
N ALA A 612 -2.45 -35.92 34.40
CA ALA A 612 -3.88 -36.13 34.60
C ALA A 612 -4.23 -35.99 36.09
N GLY A 613 -5.29 -35.25 36.40
CA GLY A 613 -5.75 -34.97 37.76
C GLY A 613 -6.75 -33.82 37.85
N SER A 614 -7.26 -33.61 39.06
CA SER A 614 -8.16 -32.50 39.43
C SER A 614 -7.35 -31.24 39.73
N TYR A 615 -7.62 -30.16 39.00
CA TYR A 615 -7.02 -28.84 39.16
C TYR A 615 -8.09 -27.79 39.47
N ARG A 616 -7.65 -26.57 39.79
CA ARG A 616 -8.51 -25.41 40.04
C ARG A 616 -8.06 -24.23 39.20
N LEU A 617 -8.88 -23.80 38.25
CA LEU A 617 -8.62 -22.60 37.47
C LEU A 617 -9.04 -21.38 38.28
N SER A 618 -8.06 -20.62 38.76
CA SER A 618 -8.28 -19.29 39.31
C SER A 618 -8.57 -18.32 38.16
N LEU A 619 -9.66 -17.57 38.28
CA LEU A 619 -10.01 -16.49 37.37
C LEU A 619 -10.12 -15.22 38.22
N SER A 620 -9.33 -14.20 37.90
CA SER A 620 -9.38 -12.92 38.60
C SER A 620 -9.40 -11.77 37.61
N VAL A 621 -10.21 -10.76 37.91
CA VAL A 621 -10.32 -9.53 37.12
C VAL A 621 -9.94 -8.35 38.01
N SER A 622 -9.08 -7.49 37.49
CA SER A 622 -8.77 -6.20 38.10
C SER A 622 -9.03 -5.06 37.13
N GLY A 623 -9.82 -4.08 37.57
CA GLY A 623 -10.06 -2.83 36.85
C GLY A 623 -9.19 -1.72 37.41
N LEU A 624 -9.83 -0.76 38.07
CA LEU A 624 -9.17 0.44 38.60
C LEU A 624 -8.67 0.22 40.04
N ALA A 625 -7.53 0.84 40.38
CA ALA A 625 -7.03 1.09 41.74
C ALA A 625 -7.36 0.02 42.82
N GLU A 626 -6.52 -1.01 42.91
CA GLU A 626 -6.60 -2.13 43.87
C GLU A 626 -7.88 -3.00 43.82
N GLN A 627 -8.85 -2.71 42.94
CA GLN A 627 -9.99 -3.60 42.75
C GLN A 627 -9.55 -4.93 42.13
N LEU A 628 -9.66 -6.01 42.90
CA LEU A 628 -9.43 -7.38 42.45
C LEU A 628 -10.62 -8.25 42.87
N VAL A 629 -11.41 -8.69 41.90
CA VAL A 629 -12.45 -9.71 42.10
C VAL A 629 -11.91 -11.05 41.59
N SER A 630 -12.07 -12.12 42.37
CA SER A 630 -11.49 -13.42 42.05
C SER A 630 -12.43 -14.58 42.40
N THR A 631 -12.44 -15.59 41.54
CA THR A 631 -13.24 -16.80 41.64
C THR A 631 -12.41 -18.02 41.21
N THR A 632 -12.91 -19.23 41.45
CA THR A 632 -12.20 -20.48 41.18
C THR A 632 -13.14 -21.53 40.58
N VAL A 633 -12.79 -22.09 39.43
CA VAL A 633 -13.55 -23.13 38.72
C VAL A 633 -12.80 -24.47 38.80
N PRO A 634 -13.45 -25.61 39.09
CA PRO A 634 -12.80 -26.92 39.02
C PRO A 634 -12.47 -27.30 37.57
N LEU A 635 -11.31 -27.93 37.35
CA LEU A 635 -10.84 -28.36 36.03
C LEU A 635 -10.32 -29.80 36.10
N GLU A 636 -10.96 -30.73 35.39
CA GLU A 636 -10.47 -32.11 35.30
C GLU A 636 -9.59 -32.29 34.05
N VAL A 637 -8.33 -32.69 34.24
CA VAL A 637 -7.41 -33.04 33.15
C VAL A 637 -7.24 -34.55 33.10
N THR A 638 -7.50 -35.17 31.94
CA THR A 638 -7.59 -36.63 31.81
C THR A 638 -6.92 -37.15 30.55
N GLY A 639 -6.60 -38.44 30.52
CA GLY A 639 -6.03 -39.10 29.34
C GLY A 639 -4.61 -38.63 28.99
N SER A 640 -4.35 -38.53 27.68
CA SER A 640 -3.08 -38.15 27.07
C SER A 640 -3.31 -37.03 26.05
N PRO A 641 -2.28 -36.31 25.57
CA PRO A 641 -2.43 -35.33 24.50
C PRO A 641 -3.10 -35.89 23.24
N SER A 642 -4.03 -35.14 22.66
CA SER A 642 -4.67 -35.42 21.36
C SER A 642 -4.35 -34.32 20.35
N LEU A 643 -3.91 -34.70 19.15
CA LEU A 643 -3.68 -33.82 18.02
C LEU A 643 -4.97 -33.17 17.54
N LEU A 644 -6.07 -33.94 17.42
CA LEU A 644 -7.34 -33.38 16.97
C LEU A 644 -7.90 -32.35 17.96
N ARG A 645 -7.80 -32.60 19.28
CA ARG A 645 -8.18 -31.60 20.29
C ARG A 645 -7.30 -30.35 20.23
N ARG A 646 -5.99 -30.50 20.03
CA ARG A 646 -5.05 -29.37 19.93
C ARG A 646 -5.29 -28.50 18.69
N LEU A 647 -5.71 -29.09 17.57
CA LEU A 647 -6.13 -28.35 16.37
C LEU A 647 -7.45 -27.61 16.61
N VAL A 648 -8.50 -28.33 17.04
CA VAL A 648 -9.84 -27.75 17.29
C VAL A 648 -9.78 -26.64 18.34
N SER A 649 -9.06 -26.84 19.44
CA SER A 649 -8.95 -25.86 20.52
C SER A 649 -8.18 -24.60 20.14
N ARG A 650 -7.35 -24.66 19.10
CA ARG A 650 -6.64 -23.51 18.53
C ARG A 650 -7.34 -22.91 17.32
N GLY A 651 -8.52 -23.42 16.95
CA GLY A 651 -9.26 -22.95 15.78
C GLY A 651 -8.56 -23.20 14.44
N ILE A 652 -7.59 -24.12 14.40
CA ILE A 652 -6.86 -24.48 13.18
C ILE A 652 -7.77 -25.39 12.34
N VAL A 653 -7.95 -25.04 11.06
CA VAL A 653 -8.73 -25.82 10.10
C VAL A 653 -7.84 -26.23 8.93
N LEU A 654 -7.70 -27.53 8.71
CA LEU A 654 -7.07 -28.08 7.51
C LEU A 654 -8.15 -28.51 6.51
N ARG A 655 -8.00 -28.10 5.26
CA ARG A 655 -9.00 -28.30 4.19
C ARG A 655 -8.49 -29.13 3.03
N THR A 656 -9.42 -29.78 2.34
CA THR A 656 -9.20 -30.48 1.08
C THR A 656 -8.89 -29.50 -0.06
N LEU A 657 -8.10 -29.92 -1.05
CA LEU A 657 -7.77 -29.10 -2.22
C LEU A 657 -8.98 -28.96 -3.17
N ASP A 658 -9.55 -30.09 -3.58
CA ASP A 658 -10.57 -30.14 -4.65
C ASP A 658 -11.93 -29.53 -4.26
N THR A 659 -12.19 -29.36 -2.96
CA THR A 659 -13.53 -29.06 -2.43
C THR A 659 -13.59 -28.00 -1.33
N ASP A 660 -12.45 -27.45 -0.86
CA ASP A 660 -12.37 -26.50 0.25
C ASP A 660 -13.08 -26.98 1.53
N MET A 661 -13.23 -28.29 1.72
CA MET A 661 -13.96 -28.86 2.86
C MET A 661 -13.00 -29.15 4.02
N ALA A 662 -13.42 -28.83 5.24
CA ALA A 662 -12.65 -29.16 6.44
C ALA A 662 -12.51 -30.69 6.59
N ILE A 663 -11.27 -31.16 6.70
CA ILE A 663 -10.91 -32.60 6.77
C ILE A 663 -11.41 -33.23 8.08
N TYR A 664 -11.63 -32.41 9.12
CA TYR A 664 -12.17 -32.80 10.43
C TYR A 664 -13.06 -31.71 11.01
N THR A 665 -13.89 -32.08 11.99
CA THR A 665 -14.78 -31.16 12.71
C THR A 665 -14.68 -31.38 14.23
N ALA A 666 -15.23 -30.46 15.03
CA ALA A 666 -15.36 -30.65 16.47
C ALA A 666 -16.25 -31.85 16.86
N ALA A 667 -17.11 -32.35 15.95
CA ALA A 667 -17.92 -33.56 16.17
C ALA A 667 -17.10 -34.86 16.09
N ASP A 668 -15.94 -34.84 15.42
CA ASP A 668 -15.05 -35.99 15.31
C ASP A 668 -14.38 -36.34 16.65
N LEU A 669 -14.30 -35.39 17.59
CA LEU A 669 -13.83 -35.59 18.96
C LEU A 669 -14.61 -36.66 19.75
N ALA A 670 -15.86 -36.95 19.34
CA ALA A 670 -16.70 -37.96 19.96
C ALA A 670 -16.57 -39.36 19.32
N ARG A 671 -15.72 -39.53 18.29
CA ARG A 671 -15.49 -40.80 17.59
C ARG A 671 -14.45 -41.65 18.32
N SER A 672 -14.45 -42.96 18.07
CA SER A 672 -13.36 -43.83 18.53
C SER A 672 -12.06 -43.46 17.81
N GLU A 673 -10.95 -43.37 18.54
CA GLU A 673 -9.59 -43.15 18.00
C GLU A 673 -9.51 -41.90 17.07
N PRO A 674 -9.85 -40.70 17.59
CA PRO A 674 -10.02 -39.49 16.77
C PRO A 674 -8.73 -39.07 16.04
N ASP A 675 -7.58 -39.17 16.71
CA ASP A 675 -6.27 -38.81 16.14
C ASP A 675 -5.84 -39.77 15.03
N LEU A 676 -6.16 -41.07 15.15
CA LEU A 676 -5.87 -42.05 14.09
C LEU A 676 -6.67 -41.72 12.84
N ARG A 677 -7.97 -41.47 12.98
CA ARG A 677 -8.86 -41.07 11.87
C ARG A 677 -8.42 -39.76 11.21
N LEU A 678 -7.92 -38.80 12.00
CA LEU A 678 -7.34 -37.56 11.48
C LEU A 678 -6.14 -37.85 10.57
N VAL A 679 -5.19 -38.66 11.04
CA VAL A 679 -4.01 -39.04 10.25
C VAL A 679 -4.38 -39.87 9.02
N GLU A 680 -5.34 -40.79 9.13
CA GLU A 680 -5.87 -41.54 7.99
C GLU A 680 -6.50 -40.63 6.92
N ALA A 681 -7.29 -39.62 7.33
CA ALA A 681 -7.93 -38.68 6.42
C ALA A 681 -6.91 -37.75 5.73
N LEU A 682 -5.90 -37.27 6.46
CA LEU A 682 -4.81 -36.48 5.89
C LEU A 682 -3.96 -37.32 4.92
N LEU A 683 -3.63 -38.56 5.27
CA LEU A 683 -2.96 -39.49 4.34
C LEU A 683 -3.80 -39.82 3.10
N GLN A 684 -5.13 -39.84 3.22
CA GLN A 684 -6.02 -40.00 2.08
C GLN A 684 -5.97 -38.76 1.17
N GLU A 685 -5.99 -37.55 1.71
CA GLU A 685 -5.95 -36.31 0.94
C GLU A 685 -4.63 -36.14 0.17
N LEU A 686 -3.47 -36.45 0.77
CA LEU A 686 -2.19 -36.51 0.06
C LEU A 686 -2.26 -37.49 -1.12
N ARG A 687 -2.82 -38.69 -0.90
CA ARG A 687 -2.90 -39.73 -1.95
C ARG A 687 -3.86 -39.37 -3.09
N LEU A 688 -4.91 -38.60 -2.83
CA LEU A 688 -5.83 -38.09 -3.85
C LEU A 688 -5.16 -36.99 -4.69
N THR A 689 -4.54 -36.02 -4.04
CA THR A 689 -3.91 -34.84 -4.66
C THR A 689 -2.54 -35.12 -5.31
N ALA A 690 -1.94 -36.30 -5.05
CA ALA A 690 -0.62 -36.70 -5.57
C ALA A 690 -0.46 -36.68 -7.10
N ALA A 691 -1.55 -36.61 -7.87
CA ALA A 691 -1.49 -36.37 -9.31
C ALA A 691 -1.16 -34.89 -9.62
N ALA A 692 -1.96 -33.95 -9.11
CA ALA A 692 -1.71 -32.51 -9.27
C ALA A 692 -0.35 -32.10 -8.67
N ALA A 693 0.02 -32.68 -7.53
CA ALA A 693 1.33 -32.46 -6.90
C ALA A 693 2.53 -32.91 -7.78
N GLN A 694 2.33 -33.83 -8.73
CA GLN A 694 3.38 -34.24 -9.67
C GLN A 694 3.62 -33.22 -10.78
N GLU A 695 2.62 -32.38 -11.07
CA GLU A 695 2.63 -31.38 -12.14
C GLU A 695 2.99 -29.98 -11.60
N ALA A 696 2.60 -29.68 -10.36
CA ALA A 696 2.74 -28.34 -9.77
C ALA A 696 3.97 -28.15 -8.85
N LEU A 697 4.43 -29.18 -8.12
CA LEU A 697 5.48 -29.01 -7.12
C LEU A 697 6.89 -29.31 -7.68
N PRO A 698 7.91 -28.51 -7.32
CA PRO A 698 9.30 -28.81 -7.66
C PRO A 698 9.82 -30.05 -6.90
N GLU A 699 11.00 -30.52 -7.29
CA GLU A 699 11.71 -31.54 -6.53
C GLU A 699 12.22 -30.96 -5.20
N VAL A 700 11.96 -31.66 -4.10
CA VAL A 700 12.46 -31.25 -2.77
C VAL A 700 13.98 -31.37 -2.75
N THR A 701 14.69 -30.27 -2.50
CA THR A 701 16.17 -30.23 -2.53
C THR A 701 16.84 -30.37 -1.17
N VAL A 702 16.07 -30.28 -0.07
CA VAL A 702 16.57 -30.20 1.31
C VAL A 702 15.71 -31.00 2.29
N GLY A 703 16.20 -31.20 3.52
CA GLY A 703 15.47 -31.96 4.55
C GLY A 703 15.30 -33.45 4.25
N ARG A 704 14.42 -34.12 4.98
CA ARG A 704 14.28 -35.59 4.92
C ARG A 704 13.62 -36.14 3.66
N PHE A 705 12.98 -35.29 2.86
CA PHE A 705 12.34 -35.67 1.60
C PHE A 705 13.18 -35.34 0.36
N ALA A 706 14.44 -34.94 0.53
CA ALA A 706 15.32 -34.55 -0.57
C ALA A 706 15.39 -35.63 -1.68
N GLY A 707 15.22 -35.20 -2.94
CA GLY A 707 15.13 -36.07 -4.11
C GLY A 707 13.74 -36.64 -4.39
N LYS A 708 12.70 -36.26 -3.64
CA LYS A 708 11.30 -36.55 -3.99
C LYS A 708 10.68 -35.40 -4.79
N GLN A 709 10.02 -35.74 -5.88
CA GLN A 709 9.10 -34.85 -6.59
C GLN A 709 7.71 -34.92 -5.94
N GLY A 710 6.89 -33.87 -6.06
CA GLY A 710 5.64 -33.74 -5.28
C GLY A 710 4.68 -34.94 -5.36
N GLY A 711 4.55 -35.55 -6.54
CA GLY A 711 3.73 -36.74 -6.72
C GLY A 711 4.25 -37.98 -6.00
N ALA A 712 5.56 -38.10 -5.76
CA ALA A 712 6.17 -39.16 -4.97
C ALA A 712 6.16 -38.81 -3.47
N LEU A 713 6.45 -37.55 -3.13
CA LEU A 713 6.33 -36.98 -1.78
C LEU A 713 4.97 -37.36 -1.16
N PHE A 714 3.86 -36.99 -1.81
CA PHE A 714 2.52 -37.20 -1.29
C PHE A 714 2.09 -38.68 -1.22
N ARG A 715 2.42 -39.50 -2.24
CA ARG A 715 2.06 -40.93 -2.27
C ARG A 715 2.79 -41.76 -1.22
N GLU A 716 4.03 -41.41 -0.93
CA GLU A 716 4.92 -42.15 -0.05
C GLU A 716 4.97 -41.60 1.39
N SER A 717 4.25 -40.51 1.67
CA SER A 717 4.11 -39.96 3.02
C SER A 717 3.49 -40.98 3.98
N THR A 718 4.05 -41.05 5.19
CA THR A 718 3.68 -42.00 6.24
C THR A 718 2.85 -41.36 7.34
N ALA A 719 2.29 -42.17 8.24
CA ALA A 719 1.60 -41.67 9.44
C ALA A 719 2.52 -40.80 10.30
N ASP A 720 3.79 -41.20 10.42
CA ASP A 720 4.81 -40.45 11.17
C ASP A 720 5.10 -39.10 10.52
N ASP A 721 5.11 -39.02 9.18
CA ASP A 721 5.27 -37.75 8.46
C ASP A 721 4.09 -36.78 8.68
N VAL A 722 2.87 -37.30 8.80
CA VAL A 722 1.70 -36.48 9.15
C VAL A 722 1.72 -36.09 10.63
N HIS A 723 2.17 -36.98 11.53
CA HIS A 723 2.35 -36.65 12.94
C HIS A 723 3.37 -35.52 13.14
N ASP A 724 4.52 -35.56 12.45
CA ASP A 724 5.55 -34.51 12.54
C ASP A 724 5.08 -33.19 11.95
N PHE A 725 4.39 -33.22 10.81
CA PHE A 725 3.76 -32.04 10.22
C PHE A 725 2.75 -31.40 11.18
N LEU A 726 1.85 -32.19 11.79
CA LEU A 726 0.92 -31.69 12.79
C LEU A 726 1.63 -31.19 14.06
N GLY A 727 2.76 -31.80 14.42
CA GLY A 727 3.66 -31.32 15.47
C GLY A 727 4.21 -29.93 15.18
N PHE A 728 4.70 -29.71 13.96
CA PHE A 728 5.17 -28.41 13.47
C PHE A 728 4.05 -27.37 13.45
N VAL A 729 2.90 -27.66 12.84
CA VAL A 729 1.73 -26.76 12.80
C VAL A 729 1.26 -26.38 14.21
N LEU A 730 1.28 -27.33 15.16
CA LEU A 730 0.92 -27.09 16.56
C LEU A 730 2.05 -26.47 17.41
N ALA A 731 3.23 -26.20 16.85
CA ALA A 731 4.29 -25.42 17.48
C ALA A 731 4.27 -23.94 17.05
N GLN A 732 3.70 -23.62 15.88
CA GLN A 732 3.64 -22.25 15.36
C GLN A 732 2.55 -21.43 16.07
N ALA A 733 2.96 -20.46 16.89
CA ALA A 733 2.04 -19.60 17.65
C ALA A 733 1.13 -18.75 16.74
N GLY A 734 1.62 -18.35 15.56
CA GLY A 734 0.88 -17.49 14.62
C GLY A 734 -0.24 -18.16 13.83
N LEU A 735 -0.38 -19.50 13.87
CA LEU A 735 -1.39 -20.22 13.06
C LEU A 735 -2.75 -20.39 13.76
N ALA A 736 -2.94 -19.81 14.96
CA ALA A 736 -4.21 -19.88 15.67
C ALA A 736 -5.37 -19.25 14.87
N ASN A 737 -6.58 -19.79 15.04
CA ASN A 737 -7.82 -19.40 14.36
C ASN A 737 -7.77 -19.37 12.81
N SER A 738 -6.74 -19.98 12.22
CA SER A 738 -6.45 -19.90 10.78
C SER A 738 -6.90 -21.16 10.01
N SER A 739 -7.16 -20.99 8.72
CA SER A 739 -7.66 -22.03 7.82
C SER A 739 -6.73 -22.17 6.62
N PHE A 740 -6.31 -23.39 6.31
CA PHE A 740 -5.33 -23.67 5.24
C PHE A 740 -5.78 -24.84 4.36
N THR A 741 -5.49 -24.76 3.06
CA THR A 741 -5.38 -25.97 2.24
C THR A 741 -4.30 -26.85 2.86
N PHE A 742 -4.65 -28.08 3.20
CA PHE A 742 -3.73 -28.98 3.90
C PHE A 742 -2.49 -29.28 3.06
N VAL A 743 -2.68 -29.62 1.79
CA VAL A 743 -1.63 -30.17 0.94
C VAL A 743 -0.61 -29.12 0.53
N ASP A 744 -1.02 -27.87 0.37
CA ASP A 744 -0.13 -26.73 0.10
C ASP A 744 0.78 -26.46 1.30
N LEU A 745 0.20 -26.42 2.52
CA LEU A 745 0.95 -26.22 3.75
C LEU A 745 1.91 -27.41 4.05
N TYR A 746 1.50 -28.63 3.70
CA TYR A 746 2.32 -29.84 3.79
C TYR A 746 3.48 -29.83 2.77
N ALA A 747 3.21 -29.42 1.53
CA ALA A 747 4.23 -29.26 0.49
C ALA A 747 5.25 -28.20 0.87
N GLN A 748 4.81 -27.04 1.35
CA GLN A 748 5.69 -25.97 1.81
C GLN A 748 6.61 -26.44 2.96
N TRP A 749 6.05 -27.08 3.99
CA TRP A 749 6.82 -27.67 5.09
C TRP A 749 7.86 -28.70 4.62
N ALA A 750 7.54 -29.51 3.60
CA ALA A 750 8.50 -30.43 2.99
C ALA A 750 9.61 -29.71 2.21
N LEU A 751 9.26 -28.69 1.43
CA LEU A 751 10.18 -27.89 0.60
C LEU A 751 11.13 -27.02 1.43
N ASP A 752 10.67 -26.47 2.56
CA ASP A 752 11.48 -25.74 3.54
C ASP A 752 12.48 -26.63 4.31
N GLY A 753 12.54 -27.93 3.97
CA GLY A 753 13.52 -28.86 4.50
C GLY A 753 13.09 -29.53 5.79
N ALA A 754 11.88 -30.09 5.81
CA ALA A 754 11.28 -30.82 6.93
C ALA A 754 12.32 -31.63 7.75
N PRO A 755 12.37 -31.43 9.09
CA PRO A 755 13.43 -31.97 9.94
C PRO A 755 13.38 -33.50 9.97
N ALA A 756 14.54 -34.13 10.24
CA ALA A 756 14.60 -35.56 10.51
C ALA A 756 13.81 -35.92 11.79
N PRO A 757 13.17 -37.10 11.85
CA PRO A 757 12.48 -37.61 13.04
C PRO A 757 13.47 -38.06 14.14
#